data_AF-A0A3N5ZDR1-F1
#
_entry.id   AF-A0A3N5ZDR1-F1
#
_cell.length_a   1.000
_cell.length_b   1.000
_cell.length_c   1.000
_cell.angle_alpha   90.00
_cell.angle_beta   90.00
_cell.angle_gamma   90.00
#
_symmetry.space_group_name_H-M   'P 1'
#
loop_
_entity.id
_entity.type
_entity.pdbx_description
1 polymer ?
#
loop_
_entity_poly.entity_id
_entity_poly.type
_entity_poly.pdbx_seq_one_letter_code
_entity_poly.pdbx_strand_id
1 'polypeptide(L)'
;MIDAIAHSPLFKSCSAEELESIVKEFKREHYQAGDFIFREGDPGDCLHILLSGSVQVCTNNQAGEEIVLARLEKGAYFGEQALLTAKPLRRHASVRALTGVETGTLTHAVFQRRLGTSEDLRRLLPEIGRDQLILKITGQLSEQADVDEQIGRLFKQIRQLEQREVLFRQGDAAGYACFLLSGSVGIRIYGDDRRLKSQVLIQPGQLFGDLGVVEKQPRAGTAVALTDSQVAVVDGETLEELRRDSTTLHNLISSQRSLYQIPSLGLVTQYPGELLRKAALNTSVQKPDGEVLTVSRMIDADVVWMAHARRQPTRSESFGFGEARYREILLEDRTLVGSFSVGVWDDLPVLYTNVYQMPELSERALERFRQTGRLDLSARPLSGEGTLCECMQVKTATVQKLILEGLSSPEEISKRTAAGTVCGGCRPRIVELTGGNAWTHVGIVNIREHNESIRSYEFQPLRGSCCACKAGQHIVLEGNIDGLWVARSYTLTEVDEAANTYEVTIKREKQGYFSNWLFSHDRDQIHLRVSEPQGEFTFQPEALTPAVCLVAGIGITPAIAFARFLIRKKASRPLHIDYSVRSPEEAAFGKELAEWPQQFPNISVRTRLTARDGHLGDSELRGLLSRYPGAEVYICGPVRYEEAMKAFLCGAAVPPEKIRLEQFAPAGAPVDVAAGR
;
A
#
# COMPACT_ATOMS: atom_id res chain seq x y z
N MET A 1 -15.31 -55.13 -2.22
CA MET A 1 -15.87 -53.89 -1.67
C MET A 1 -15.38 -53.68 -0.25
N ILE A 2 -15.65 -54.60 0.69
CA ILE A 2 -15.08 -54.58 2.05
C ILE A 2 -13.56 -54.40 2.00
N ASP A 3 -12.84 -55.23 1.23
CA ASP A 3 -11.38 -55.12 1.15
C ASP A 3 -10.90 -53.74 0.67
N ALA A 4 -11.47 -53.20 -0.41
CA ALA A 4 -11.06 -51.90 -0.93
C ALA A 4 -11.38 -50.75 0.04
N ILE A 5 -12.49 -50.85 0.79
CA ILE A 5 -12.89 -49.86 1.78
C ILE A 5 -12.01 -49.98 3.04
N ALA A 6 -11.68 -51.19 3.47
CA ALA A 6 -10.76 -51.44 4.60
C ALA A 6 -9.33 -50.99 4.34
N HIS A 7 -8.88 -51.02 3.08
CA HIS A 7 -7.57 -50.49 2.67
C HIS A 7 -7.59 -48.99 2.38
N SER A 8 -8.76 -48.36 2.33
CA SER A 8 -8.85 -46.90 2.22
C SER A 8 -8.35 -46.25 3.50
N PRO A 9 -7.46 -45.23 3.43
CA PRO A 9 -6.95 -44.54 4.61
C PRO A 9 -8.08 -44.03 5.53
N LEU A 10 -9.23 -43.67 4.96
CA LEU A 10 -10.39 -43.13 5.67
C LEU A 10 -11.11 -44.15 6.58
N PHE A 11 -10.95 -45.46 6.36
CA PHE A 11 -11.64 -46.50 7.15
C PHE A 11 -10.70 -47.55 7.73
N LYS A 12 -9.37 -47.35 7.59
CA LYS A 12 -8.34 -48.30 8.04
C LYS A 12 -8.35 -48.53 9.55
N SER A 13 -8.79 -47.53 10.34
CA SER A 13 -8.88 -47.59 11.80
C SER A 13 -10.22 -48.13 12.32
N CYS A 14 -11.22 -48.36 11.45
CA CYS A 14 -12.51 -48.89 11.87
C CYS A 14 -12.39 -50.37 12.26
N SER A 15 -13.13 -50.78 13.28
CA SER A 15 -13.26 -52.21 13.62
C SER A 15 -13.95 -52.99 12.49
N ALA A 16 -13.71 -54.30 12.41
CA ALA A 16 -14.30 -55.14 11.37
C ALA A 16 -15.85 -55.07 11.37
N GLU A 17 -16.47 -55.03 12.55
CA GLU A 17 -17.93 -54.91 12.72
C GLU A 17 -18.47 -53.55 12.25
N GLU A 18 -17.77 -52.46 12.55
CA GLU A 18 -18.13 -51.12 12.06
C GLU A 18 -17.96 -51.01 10.55
N LEU A 19 -16.88 -51.58 10.00
CA LEU A 19 -16.61 -51.55 8.57
C LEU A 19 -17.68 -52.33 7.81
N GLU A 20 -18.10 -53.50 8.30
CA GLU A 20 -19.25 -54.23 7.74
C GLU A 20 -20.56 -53.42 7.82
N SER A 21 -20.77 -52.67 8.89
CA SER A 21 -21.94 -51.80 9.07
C SER A 21 -21.95 -50.65 8.06
N ILE A 22 -20.80 -50.01 7.85
CA ILE A 22 -20.61 -48.88 6.93
C ILE A 22 -20.72 -49.32 5.48
N VAL A 23 -20.07 -50.44 5.12
CA VAL A 23 -20.08 -51.00 3.76
C VAL A 23 -21.50 -51.30 3.27
N LYS A 24 -22.44 -51.66 4.16
CA LYS A 24 -23.86 -51.88 3.80
C LYS A 24 -24.57 -50.61 3.31
N GLU A 25 -24.06 -49.42 3.64
CA GLU A 25 -24.63 -48.14 3.22
C GLU A 25 -23.97 -47.58 1.94
N PHE A 26 -22.92 -48.22 1.44
CA PHE A 26 -22.27 -47.87 0.17
C PHE A 26 -23.09 -48.37 -1.02
N LYS A 27 -23.28 -47.51 -2.03
CA LYS A 27 -23.86 -47.86 -3.32
C LYS A 27 -22.76 -48.04 -4.36
N ARG A 28 -22.89 -49.00 -5.27
CA ARG A 28 -21.90 -49.18 -6.35
C ARG A 28 -22.30 -48.40 -7.59
N GLU A 29 -21.35 -47.68 -8.15
CA GLU A 29 -21.52 -46.89 -9.37
C GLU A 29 -20.41 -47.22 -10.38
N HIS A 30 -20.76 -47.26 -11.66
CA HIS A 30 -19.88 -47.67 -12.75
C HIS A 30 -19.77 -46.55 -13.78
N TYR A 31 -18.55 -46.34 -14.27
CA TYR A 31 -18.20 -45.28 -15.22
C TYR A 31 -17.33 -45.84 -16.34
N GLN A 32 -17.54 -45.36 -17.56
CA GLN A 32 -16.71 -45.68 -18.71
C GLN A 32 -15.47 -44.76 -18.76
N ALA A 33 -14.44 -45.19 -19.48
CA ALA A 33 -13.26 -44.36 -19.70
C ALA A 33 -13.67 -43.05 -20.41
N GLY A 34 -13.27 -41.92 -19.85
CA GLY A 34 -13.61 -40.57 -20.32
C GLY A 34 -14.79 -39.93 -19.58
N ASP A 35 -15.59 -40.69 -18.82
CA ASP A 35 -16.73 -40.14 -18.07
C ASP A 35 -16.26 -39.23 -16.94
N PHE A 36 -16.95 -38.11 -16.76
CA PHE A 36 -16.81 -37.31 -15.54
C PHE A 36 -17.70 -37.89 -14.45
N ILE A 37 -17.09 -38.32 -13.35
CA ILE A 37 -17.77 -38.81 -12.15
C ILE A 37 -18.50 -37.65 -11.47
N PHE A 38 -17.82 -36.51 -11.38
CA PHE A 38 -18.41 -35.19 -11.10
C PHE A 38 -17.49 -34.10 -11.65
N ARG A 39 -18.05 -32.90 -11.82
CA ARG A 39 -17.33 -31.71 -12.25
C ARG A 39 -17.14 -30.74 -11.10
N GLU A 40 -16.11 -29.91 -11.22
CA GLU A 40 -15.92 -28.76 -10.35
C GLU A 40 -17.18 -27.88 -10.35
N GLY A 41 -17.64 -27.50 -9.15
CA GLY A 41 -18.90 -26.76 -8.96
C GLY A 41 -20.16 -27.63 -8.84
N ASP A 42 -20.09 -28.94 -9.04
CA ASP A 42 -21.22 -29.82 -8.76
C ASP A 42 -21.54 -29.83 -7.25
N PRO A 43 -22.78 -30.11 -6.84
CA PRO A 43 -23.09 -30.38 -5.43
C PRO A 43 -22.23 -31.53 -4.91
N GLY A 44 -21.59 -31.34 -3.76
CA GLY A 44 -20.77 -32.37 -3.14
C GLY A 44 -21.55 -33.17 -2.10
N ASP A 45 -22.46 -34.01 -2.58
CA ASP A 45 -23.44 -34.74 -1.78
C ASP A 45 -23.03 -36.18 -1.43
N CYS A 46 -21.91 -36.66 -1.96
CA CYS A 46 -21.39 -38.00 -1.69
C CYS A 46 -19.86 -38.13 -1.74
N LEU A 47 -19.33 -39.19 -1.14
CA LEU A 47 -17.94 -39.61 -1.16
C LEU A 47 -17.83 -40.81 -2.08
N HIS A 48 -16.77 -40.90 -2.88
CA HIS A 48 -16.47 -42.09 -3.66
C HIS A 48 -15.21 -42.79 -3.15
N ILE A 49 -15.22 -44.12 -3.18
CA ILE A 49 -14.05 -44.98 -2.98
C ILE A 49 -13.86 -45.81 -4.23
N LEU A 50 -12.67 -45.78 -4.80
CA LEU A 50 -12.35 -46.46 -6.05
C LEU A 50 -12.18 -47.97 -5.81
N LEU A 51 -13.13 -48.76 -6.29
CA LEU A 51 -13.12 -50.23 -6.14
C LEU A 51 -12.32 -50.92 -7.26
N SER A 52 -12.32 -50.34 -8.46
CA SER A 52 -11.51 -50.75 -9.60
C SER A 52 -11.34 -49.61 -10.61
N GLY A 53 -10.30 -49.69 -11.44
CA GLY A 53 -9.98 -48.67 -12.45
C GLY A 53 -9.07 -47.55 -11.94
N SER A 54 -8.92 -46.50 -12.74
CA SER A 54 -8.17 -45.30 -12.42
C SER A 54 -8.92 -44.04 -12.83
N VAL A 55 -8.74 -42.97 -12.06
CA VAL A 55 -9.37 -41.67 -12.30
C VAL A 55 -8.32 -40.57 -12.28
N GLN A 56 -8.60 -39.49 -13.00
CA GLN A 56 -7.83 -38.25 -12.99
C GLN A 56 -8.64 -37.17 -12.29
N VAL A 57 -8.06 -36.56 -11.27
CA VAL A 57 -8.60 -35.35 -10.64
C VAL A 57 -8.01 -34.15 -11.39
N CYS A 58 -8.85 -33.25 -11.87
CA CYS A 58 -8.44 -32.08 -12.64
C CYS A 58 -9.26 -30.83 -12.31
N THR A 59 -8.66 -29.67 -12.51
CA THR A 59 -9.31 -28.35 -12.46
C THR A 59 -8.94 -27.56 -13.70
N ASN A 60 -9.62 -26.46 -13.97
CA ASN A 60 -9.28 -25.58 -15.09
C ASN A 60 -8.61 -24.31 -14.57
N ASN A 61 -7.53 -23.88 -15.22
CA ASN A 61 -6.90 -22.60 -14.92
C ASN A 61 -7.74 -21.42 -15.43
N GLN A 62 -7.32 -20.18 -15.14
CA GLN A 62 -8.01 -18.97 -15.59
C GLN A 62 -8.07 -18.81 -17.11
N ALA A 63 -7.20 -19.51 -17.85
CA ALA A 63 -7.19 -19.56 -19.32
C ALA A 63 -8.04 -20.72 -19.90
N GLY A 64 -8.67 -21.53 -19.05
CA GLY A 64 -9.48 -22.68 -19.45
C GLY A 64 -8.70 -23.97 -19.75
N GLU A 65 -7.41 -24.01 -19.44
CA GLU A 65 -6.57 -25.20 -19.64
C GLU A 65 -6.72 -26.17 -18.46
N GLU A 66 -6.82 -27.46 -18.77
CA GLU A 66 -7.01 -28.54 -17.78
C GLU A 66 -5.70 -28.81 -17.02
N ILE A 67 -5.68 -28.49 -15.73
CA ILE A 67 -4.61 -28.84 -14.80
C ILE A 67 -4.94 -30.17 -14.15
N VAL A 68 -4.03 -31.14 -14.25
CA VAL A 68 -4.13 -32.43 -13.56
C VAL A 68 -3.62 -32.28 -12.13
N LEU A 69 -4.49 -32.54 -11.16
CA LEU A 69 -4.18 -32.44 -9.73
C LEU A 69 -3.63 -33.76 -9.17
N ALA A 70 -4.22 -34.88 -9.60
CA ALA A 70 -3.82 -36.21 -9.15
C ALA A 70 -4.34 -37.30 -10.11
N ARG A 71 -3.69 -38.46 -10.07
CA ARG A 71 -4.22 -39.71 -10.64
C ARG A 71 -4.39 -40.70 -9.50
N LEU A 72 -5.60 -41.24 -9.39
CA LEU A 72 -5.98 -42.14 -8.30
C LEU A 72 -6.25 -43.52 -8.86
N GLU A 73 -5.80 -44.54 -8.14
CA GLU A 73 -5.98 -45.94 -8.45
C GLU A 73 -6.82 -46.65 -7.38
N LYS A 74 -7.16 -47.91 -7.63
CA LYS A 74 -7.96 -48.75 -6.73
C LYS A 74 -7.51 -48.63 -5.26
N GLY A 75 -8.48 -48.40 -4.37
CA GLY A 75 -8.28 -48.20 -2.93
C GLY A 75 -8.26 -46.74 -2.50
N ALA A 76 -8.04 -45.81 -3.43
CA ALA A 76 -8.15 -44.37 -3.17
C ALA A 76 -9.60 -43.93 -2.97
N TYR A 77 -9.79 -42.80 -2.29
CA TYR A 77 -11.08 -42.14 -2.13
C TYR A 77 -11.01 -40.70 -2.64
N PHE A 78 -12.17 -40.12 -2.97
CA PHE A 78 -12.26 -38.74 -3.43
C PHE A 78 -13.66 -38.17 -3.23
N GLY A 79 -13.74 -36.85 -3.08
CA GLY A 79 -14.99 -36.12 -2.88
C GLY A 79 -15.41 -35.97 -1.41
N GLU A 80 -14.56 -36.37 -0.48
CA GLU A 80 -14.70 -36.18 0.97
C GLU A 80 -14.76 -34.71 1.38
N GLN A 81 -14.08 -33.83 0.63
CA GLN A 81 -13.95 -32.40 0.94
C GLN A 81 -15.28 -31.70 1.15
N ALA A 82 -16.28 -32.07 0.35
CA ALA A 82 -17.59 -31.46 0.41
C ALA A 82 -18.42 -31.96 1.60
N LEU A 83 -18.00 -33.02 2.28
CA LEU A 83 -18.82 -33.70 3.28
C LEU A 83 -18.43 -33.42 4.72
N LEU A 84 -17.37 -32.66 4.95
CA LEU A 84 -16.78 -32.47 6.29
C LEU A 84 -17.55 -31.46 7.15
N THR A 85 -18.38 -30.64 6.52
CA THR A 85 -19.26 -29.69 7.18
C THR A 85 -20.67 -30.25 7.35
N ALA A 86 -21.41 -29.72 8.34
CA ALA A 86 -22.80 -30.11 8.60
C ALA A 86 -23.74 -29.86 7.40
N LYS A 87 -23.34 -29.03 6.43
CA LYS A 87 -23.99 -28.86 5.12
C LYS A 87 -22.98 -29.21 4.02
N PRO A 88 -23.37 -29.92 2.96
CA PRO A 88 -22.45 -30.29 1.91
C PRO A 88 -22.01 -29.07 1.10
N LEU A 89 -20.71 -28.94 0.84
CA LEU A 89 -20.12 -27.90 0.00
C LEU A 89 -20.15 -28.32 -1.48
N ARG A 90 -19.65 -27.47 -2.37
CA ARG A 90 -19.51 -27.76 -3.81
C ARG A 90 -18.24 -28.59 -4.07
N ARG A 91 -18.19 -29.32 -5.18
CA ARG A 91 -16.98 -30.03 -5.63
C ARG A 91 -15.90 -29.02 -6.02
N HIS A 92 -14.70 -29.14 -5.45
CA HIS A 92 -13.58 -28.21 -5.72
C HIS A 92 -12.72 -28.61 -6.93
N ALA A 93 -12.92 -29.81 -7.48
CA ALA A 93 -12.24 -30.30 -8.67
C ALA A 93 -13.17 -31.23 -9.45
N SER A 94 -12.86 -31.44 -10.72
CA SER A 94 -13.49 -32.45 -11.56
C SER A 94 -12.77 -33.78 -11.40
N VAL A 95 -13.49 -34.89 -11.51
CA VAL A 95 -12.90 -36.24 -11.53
C VAL A 95 -13.35 -36.95 -12.79
N ARG A 96 -12.39 -37.34 -13.62
CA ARG A 96 -12.60 -38.04 -14.89
C ARG A 96 -12.06 -39.46 -14.83
N ALA A 97 -12.86 -40.45 -15.21
CA ALA A 97 -12.42 -41.83 -15.34
C ALA A 97 -11.41 -41.97 -16.48
N LEU A 98 -10.23 -42.56 -16.21
CA LEU A 98 -9.21 -42.84 -17.22
C LEU A 98 -9.40 -44.24 -17.84
N THR A 99 -9.94 -45.18 -17.06
CA THR A 99 -10.31 -46.53 -17.50
C THR A 99 -11.79 -46.78 -17.20
N GLY A 100 -12.30 -47.99 -17.48
CA GLY A 100 -13.53 -48.43 -16.82
C GLY A 100 -13.32 -48.40 -15.30
N VAL A 101 -14.23 -47.73 -14.58
CA VAL A 101 -14.12 -47.42 -13.15
C VAL A 101 -15.35 -47.90 -12.40
N GLU A 102 -15.15 -48.60 -11.28
CA GLU A 102 -16.20 -48.93 -10.32
C GLU A 102 -15.90 -48.19 -9.01
N THR A 103 -16.89 -47.48 -8.47
CA THR A 103 -16.77 -46.80 -7.17
C THR A 103 -17.83 -47.29 -6.18
N GLY A 104 -17.48 -47.25 -4.90
CA GLY A 104 -18.44 -47.27 -3.80
C GLY A 104 -18.74 -45.84 -3.38
N THR A 105 -20.02 -45.45 -3.38
CA THR A 105 -20.51 -44.11 -3.09
C THR A 105 -21.24 -44.07 -1.74
N LEU A 106 -20.89 -43.12 -0.87
CA LEU A 106 -21.51 -42.87 0.43
C LEU A 106 -22.07 -41.46 0.51
N THR A 107 -23.33 -41.27 0.88
CA THR A 107 -23.96 -39.94 0.90
C THR A 107 -23.57 -39.10 2.11
N HIS A 108 -23.66 -37.78 1.97
CA HIS A 108 -23.41 -36.79 3.03
C HIS A 108 -24.16 -37.10 4.32
N ALA A 109 -25.45 -37.39 4.20
CA ALA A 109 -26.32 -37.67 5.35
C ALA A 109 -25.87 -38.92 6.12
N VAL A 110 -25.39 -39.95 5.41
CA VAL A 110 -24.86 -41.16 6.03
C VAL A 110 -23.50 -40.89 6.65
N PHE A 111 -22.62 -40.20 5.93
CA PHE A 111 -21.28 -39.84 6.40
C PHE A 111 -21.34 -39.01 7.70
N GLN A 112 -22.17 -37.97 7.75
CA GLN A 112 -22.38 -37.14 8.93
C GLN A 112 -22.98 -37.91 10.11
N ARG A 113 -23.94 -38.80 9.85
CA ARG A 113 -24.51 -39.68 10.89
C ARG A 113 -23.43 -40.56 11.50
N ARG A 114 -22.57 -41.16 10.67
CA ARG A 114 -21.48 -42.05 11.12
C ARG A 114 -20.36 -41.29 11.83
N LEU A 115 -20.02 -40.08 11.40
CA LEU A 115 -19.18 -39.14 12.16
C LEU A 115 -19.78 -38.76 13.52
N GLY A 116 -21.11 -38.76 13.63
CA GLY A 116 -21.83 -38.51 14.88
C GLY A 116 -21.72 -39.63 15.91
N THR A 117 -21.48 -40.87 15.46
CA THR A 117 -21.61 -42.08 16.28
C THR A 117 -20.33 -42.88 16.45
N SER A 118 -19.37 -42.77 15.53
CA SER A 118 -18.09 -43.50 15.60
C SER A 118 -16.98 -42.60 16.13
N GLU A 119 -16.40 -43.00 17.26
CA GLU A 119 -15.28 -42.29 17.87
C GLU A 119 -14.02 -42.41 17.01
N ASP A 120 -13.83 -43.53 16.31
CA ASP A 120 -12.70 -43.77 15.42
C ASP A 120 -12.75 -42.93 14.14
N LEU A 121 -13.94 -42.75 13.53
CA LEU A 121 -14.09 -41.79 12.41
C LEU A 121 -13.88 -40.33 12.86
N ARG A 122 -14.23 -39.98 14.11
CA ARG A 122 -13.93 -38.65 14.67
C ARG A 122 -12.44 -38.43 14.91
N ARG A 123 -11.70 -39.48 15.29
CA ARG A 123 -10.24 -39.43 15.46
C ARG A 123 -9.49 -39.22 14.14
N LEU A 124 -10.14 -39.44 13.00
CA LEU A 124 -9.62 -39.18 11.66
C LEU A 124 -9.90 -37.75 11.16
N LEU A 125 -10.82 -36.99 11.78
CA LEU A 125 -11.06 -35.57 11.43
C LEU A 125 -9.80 -34.70 11.52
N PRO A 126 -8.90 -34.87 12.52
CA PRO A 126 -7.60 -34.21 12.56
C PRO A 126 -6.71 -34.59 11.37
N GLU A 127 -6.73 -35.83 10.87
CA GLU A 127 -5.95 -36.28 9.71
C GLU A 127 -6.51 -35.71 8.41
N ILE A 128 -7.83 -35.64 8.27
CA ILE A 128 -8.49 -34.97 7.13
C ILE A 128 -8.26 -33.45 7.17
N GLY A 129 -8.26 -32.85 8.37
CA GLY A 129 -7.87 -31.45 8.58
C GLY A 129 -6.38 -31.18 8.35
N ARG A 130 -5.52 -32.18 8.61
CA ARG A 130 -4.06 -32.20 8.36
C ARG A 130 -3.78 -32.16 6.86
N ASP A 131 -4.44 -33.02 6.09
CA ASP A 131 -4.31 -33.07 4.62
C ASP A 131 -4.87 -31.80 3.95
N GLN A 132 -5.93 -31.20 4.51
CA GLN A 132 -6.48 -29.92 4.04
C GLN A 132 -5.55 -28.73 4.27
N LEU A 133 -4.82 -28.71 5.39
CA LEU A 133 -3.86 -27.64 5.67
C LEU A 133 -2.65 -27.76 4.74
N ILE A 134 -2.21 -29.00 4.48
CA ILE A 134 -1.06 -29.29 3.62
C ILE A 134 -1.38 -28.96 2.16
N LEU A 135 -2.50 -29.43 1.59
CA LEU A 135 -2.91 -29.06 0.21
C LEU A 135 -3.05 -27.54 0.00
N LYS A 136 -3.44 -26.79 1.04
CA LYS A 136 -3.50 -25.32 1.01
C LYS A 136 -2.13 -24.65 1.15
N ILE A 137 -1.17 -25.29 1.82
CA ILE A 137 0.16 -24.73 2.09
C ILE A 137 1.17 -25.15 1.01
N THR A 138 1.10 -26.37 0.49
CA THR A 138 2.06 -26.96 -0.47
C THR A 138 1.60 -26.92 -1.93
N GLY A 139 0.50 -26.21 -2.23
CA GLY A 139 -0.11 -26.13 -3.57
C GLY A 139 0.77 -25.63 -4.72
N GLN A 140 2.09 -25.43 -4.52
CA GLN A 140 3.05 -25.05 -5.56
C GLN A 140 4.45 -25.73 -5.49
N LEU A 141 4.67 -26.83 -4.74
CA LEU A 141 6.01 -27.45 -4.69
C LEU A 141 6.03 -28.96 -5.05
N SER A 142 6.61 -29.22 -6.24
CA SER A 142 7.08 -30.43 -6.94
C SER A 142 6.69 -31.87 -6.51
N GLU A 143 6.43 -32.68 -7.55
CA GLU A 143 5.99 -34.09 -7.66
C GLU A 143 6.81 -35.22 -6.95
N GLN A 144 7.72 -34.98 -6.00
CA GLN A 144 8.69 -36.05 -5.63
C GLN A 144 9.05 -36.29 -4.15
N ALA A 145 8.35 -35.71 -3.17
CA ALA A 145 8.67 -35.95 -1.75
C ALA A 145 7.54 -36.62 -0.96
N ASP A 146 7.92 -37.52 -0.04
CA ASP A 146 7.03 -38.29 0.82
C ASP A 146 6.32 -37.37 1.84
N VAL A 147 4.99 -37.42 1.84
CA VAL A 147 4.12 -36.47 2.56
C VAL A 147 4.35 -36.55 4.07
N ASP A 148 4.63 -37.74 4.61
CA ASP A 148 4.89 -37.94 6.04
C ASP A 148 6.22 -37.31 6.52
N GLU A 149 7.24 -37.21 5.65
CA GLU A 149 8.53 -36.57 5.98
C GLU A 149 8.41 -35.04 6.05
N GLN A 150 7.58 -34.45 5.18
CA GLN A 150 7.30 -33.01 5.19
C GLN A 150 6.39 -32.60 6.37
N ILE A 151 5.46 -33.48 6.76
CA ILE A 151 4.61 -33.30 7.95
C ILE A 151 5.44 -33.24 9.23
N GLY A 152 6.44 -34.12 9.35
CA GLY A 152 7.38 -34.11 10.47
C GLY A 152 8.27 -32.86 10.52
N ARG A 153 8.50 -32.20 9.38
CA ARG A 153 9.22 -30.91 9.30
C ARG A 153 8.38 -29.72 9.73
N LEU A 154 7.10 -29.67 9.37
CA LEU A 154 6.26 -28.47 9.52
C LEU A 154 5.71 -28.25 10.94
N PHE A 155 5.36 -29.33 11.64
CA PHE A 155 4.78 -29.26 12.98
C PHE A 155 5.69 -29.95 13.98
N LYS A 156 6.44 -29.14 14.74
CA LYS A 156 7.41 -29.64 15.73
C LYS A 156 6.74 -30.41 16.85
N GLN A 157 5.54 -29.99 17.25
CA GLN A 157 4.78 -30.57 18.37
C GLN A 157 3.29 -30.22 18.29
N ILE A 158 2.42 -31.17 18.66
CA ILE A 158 1.02 -30.90 18.98
C ILE A 158 0.89 -30.75 20.50
N ARG A 159 0.25 -29.67 20.95
CA ARG A 159 -0.02 -29.42 22.36
C ARG A 159 -1.52 -29.53 22.65
N GLN A 160 -1.83 -30.22 23.73
CA GLN A 160 -3.14 -30.19 24.37
C GLN A 160 -3.14 -29.01 25.35
N LEU A 161 -4.24 -28.26 25.38
CA LEU A 161 -4.45 -27.14 26.30
C LEU A 161 -5.73 -27.37 27.07
N GLU A 162 -5.65 -27.28 28.40
CA GLU A 162 -6.83 -27.33 29.25
C GLU A 162 -7.56 -25.98 29.22
N GLN A 163 -8.87 -26.00 29.48
CA GLN A 163 -9.65 -24.78 29.62
C GLN A 163 -8.99 -23.80 30.62
N ARG A 164 -8.86 -22.53 30.22
CA ARG A 164 -8.20 -21.43 30.94
C ARG A 164 -6.67 -21.47 30.97
N GLU A 165 -6.03 -22.46 30.36
CA GLU A 165 -4.58 -22.49 30.22
C GLU A 165 -4.09 -21.31 29.36
N VAL A 166 -2.99 -20.67 29.78
CA VAL A 166 -2.37 -19.55 29.06
C VAL A 166 -1.23 -20.09 28.21
N LEU A 167 -1.33 -19.92 26.89
CA LEU A 167 -0.33 -20.44 25.94
C LEU A 167 0.91 -19.55 25.83
N PHE A 168 0.71 -18.23 25.80
CA PHE A 168 1.75 -17.20 25.87
C PHE A 168 1.13 -15.88 26.34
N ARG A 169 1.94 -14.98 26.89
CA ARG A 169 1.50 -13.67 27.41
C ARG A 169 1.96 -12.54 26.51
N GLN A 170 1.20 -11.44 26.56
CA GLN A 170 1.58 -10.19 25.93
C GLN A 170 2.93 -9.72 26.49
N GLY A 171 3.86 -9.35 25.60
CA GLY A 171 5.22 -8.97 25.95
C GLY A 171 6.24 -10.13 26.00
N ASP A 172 5.80 -11.39 25.92
CA ASP A 172 6.73 -12.51 25.81
C ASP A 172 7.50 -12.47 24.49
N ALA A 173 8.68 -13.09 24.44
CA ALA A 173 9.39 -13.29 23.17
C ALA A 173 8.59 -14.20 22.23
N ALA A 174 8.54 -13.87 20.94
CA ALA A 174 7.78 -14.60 19.95
C ALA A 174 8.68 -15.54 19.13
N GLY A 175 8.75 -16.81 19.53
CA GLY A 175 9.57 -17.83 18.85
C GLY A 175 8.80 -18.87 18.02
N TYR A 176 7.47 -18.86 18.08
CA TYR A 176 6.61 -19.85 17.41
C TYR A 176 5.21 -19.30 17.14
N ALA A 177 4.51 -19.86 16.17
CA ALA A 177 3.09 -19.66 15.94
C ALA A 177 2.31 -20.95 16.18
N CYS A 178 0.99 -20.85 16.25
CA CYS A 178 0.12 -21.99 16.53
C CYS A 178 -1.05 -22.05 15.55
N PHE A 179 -1.34 -23.23 15.04
CA PHE A 179 -2.61 -23.54 14.39
C PHE A 179 -3.55 -24.19 15.38
N LEU A 180 -4.77 -23.68 15.51
CA LEU A 180 -5.80 -24.32 16.33
C LEU A 180 -6.41 -25.49 15.56
N LEU A 181 -6.26 -26.72 16.06
CA LEU A 181 -6.80 -27.93 15.44
C LEU A 181 -8.22 -28.24 15.93
N SER A 182 -8.49 -28.00 17.21
CA SER A 182 -9.79 -28.18 17.84
C SER A 182 -9.92 -27.31 19.10
N GLY A 183 -11.16 -27.03 19.53
CA GLY A 183 -11.43 -26.16 20.67
C GLY A 183 -11.49 -24.68 20.29
N SER A 184 -11.14 -23.79 21.22
CA SER A 184 -11.20 -22.34 21.04
C SER A 184 -10.18 -21.62 21.92
N VAL A 185 -9.50 -20.62 21.34
CA VAL A 185 -8.48 -19.82 22.03
C VAL A 185 -8.86 -18.35 21.96
N GLY A 186 -8.72 -17.60 23.04
CA GLY A 186 -8.92 -16.16 23.09
C GLY A 186 -7.58 -15.43 23.13
N ILE A 187 -7.36 -14.46 22.23
CA ILE A 187 -6.24 -13.51 22.32
C ILE A 187 -6.72 -12.25 23.04
N ARG A 188 -6.14 -11.94 24.18
CA ARG A 188 -6.48 -10.80 25.03
C ARG A 188 -5.36 -9.77 25.03
N ILE A 189 -5.69 -8.51 24.71
CA ILE A 189 -4.74 -7.40 24.73
C ILE A 189 -5.08 -6.50 25.91
N TYR A 190 -4.08 -6.19 26.72
CA TYR A 190 -4.20 -5.34 27.90
C TYR A 190 -3.52 -3.98 27.67
N GLY A 191 -4.10 -2.92 28.22
CA GLY A 191 -3.48 -1.60 28.29
C GLY A 191 -2.44 -1.48 29.40
N ASP A 192 -1.73 -0.34 29.43
CA ASP A 192 -0.73 -0.03 30.47
C ASP A 192 -1.35 0.02 31.89
N ASP A 193 -2.65 0.28 31.96
CA ASP A 193 -3.47 0.24 33.18
C ASP A 193 -3.93 -1.18 33.58
N ARG A 194 -3.46 -2.21 32.87
CA ARG A 194 -3.83 -3.63 33.00
C ARG A 194 -5.32 -3.93 32.74
N ARG A 195 -6.06 -3.01 32.14
CA ARG A 195 -7.44 -3.29 31.71
C ARG A 195 -7.46 -3.99 30.35
N LEU A 196 -8.41 -4.89 30.16
CA LEU A 196 -8.62 -5.58 28.88
C LEU A 196 -9.08 -4.54 27.84
N LYS A 197 -8.24 -4.30 26.83
CA LYS A 197 -8.53 -3.37 25.72
C LYS A 197 -9.27 -4.07 24.58
N SER A 198 -8.90 -5.31 24.26
CA SER A 198 -9.55 -6.07 23.19
C SER A 198 -9.42 -7.58 23.42
N GLN A 199 -10.37 -8.33 22.86
CA GLN A 199 -10.34 -9.79 22.84
C GLN A 199 -10.73 -10.31 21.45
N VAL A 200 -9.96 -11.28 20.96
CA VAL A 200 -10.16 -11.95 19.67
C VAL A 200 -10.42 -13.43 19.94
N LEU A 201 -11.40 -14.02 19.25
CA LEU A 201 -11.70 -15.44 19.35
C LEU A 201 -11.12 -16.22 18.16
N ILE A 202 -10.30 -17.22 18.45
CA ILE A 202 -9.67 -18.13 17.50
C ILE A 202 -10.44 -19.46 17.46
N GLN A 203 -10.77 -19.91 16.25
CA GLN A 203 -11.53 -21.12 15.92
C GLN A 203 -10.66 -22.17 15.21
N PRO A 204 -11.05 -23.45 15.20
CA PRO A 204 -10.30 -24.50 14.53
C PRO A 204 -10.01 -24.18 13.05
N GLY A 205 -8.78 -24.48 12.62
CA GLY A 205 -8.23 -24.15 11.30
C GLY A 205 -7.49 -22.81 11.22
N GLN A 206 -7.45 -22.01 12.30
CA GLN A 206 -6.84 -20.67 12.30
C GLN A 206 -5.41 -20.65 12.85
N LEU A 207 -4.56 -19.85 12.21
CA LEU A 207 -3.22 -19.49 12.67
C LEU A 207 -3.31 -18.32 13.67
N PHE A 208 -2.54 -18.38 14.75
CA PHE A 208 -2.41 -17.31 15.72
C PHE A 208 -1.01 -17.27 16.34
N GLY A 209 -0.61 -16.08 16.81
CA GLY A 209 0.73 -15.85 17.38
C GLY A 209 1.84 -15.64 16.34
N ASP A 210 1.51 -15.68 15.06
CA ASP A 210 2.36 -15.40 13.90
C ASP A 210 2.96 -13.99 13.90
N LEU A 211 2.19 -12.97 14.32
CA LEU A 211 2.61 -11.57 14.22
C LEU A 211 3.96 -11.26 14.88
N GLY A 212 4.16 -11.72 16.12
CA GLY A 212 5.41 -11.47 16.85
C GLY A 212 6.60 -12.20 16.22
N VAL A 213 6.36 -13.35 15.62
CA VAL A 213 7.40 -14.14 14.93
C VAL A 213 7.85 -13.42 13.66
N VAL A 214 6.89 -12.98 12.84
CA VAL A 214 7.15 -12.32 11.55
C VAL A 214 7.78 -10.94 11.73
N GLU A 215 7.29 -10.14 12.69
CA GLU A 215 7.81 -8.79 12.93
C GLU A 215 9.06 -8.77 13.80
N LYS A 216 9.47 -9.92 14.36
CA LYS A 216 10.53 -10.02 15.37
C LYS A 216 10.27 -9.09 16.57
N GLN A 217 9.02 -9.06 17.01
CA GLN A 217 8.53 -8.25 18.13
C GLN A 217 7.99 -9.13 19.25
N PRO A 218 7.92 -8.61 20.49
CA PRO A 218 7.22 -9.29 21.58
C PRO A 218 5.75 -9.59 21.23
N ARG A 219 5.16 -10.59 21.88
CA ARG A 219 3.75 -10.99 21.68
C ARG A 219 2.82 -9.79 21.87
N ALA A 220 2.00 -9.50 20.88
CA ALA A 220 1.03 -8.40 20.92
C ALA A 220 -0.17 -8.65 21.86
N GLY A 221 -0.40 -9.90 22.27
CA GLY A 221 -1.53 -10.28 23.12
C GLY A 221 -1.27 -11.58 23.89
N THR A 222 -2.10 -11.82 24.91
CA THR A 222 -2.08 -13.04 25.73
C THR A 222 -3.05 -14.07 25.16
N ALA A 223 -2.57 -15.26 24.81
CA ALA A 223 -3.39 -16.36 24.31
C ALA A 223 -3.87 -17.26 25.46
N VAL A 224 -5.18 -17.49 25.56
CA VAL A 224 -5.81 -18.28 26.62
C VAL A 224 -6.79 -19.29 26.01
N ALA A 225 -6.68 -20.57 26.34
CA ALA A 225 -7.65 -21.57 25.94
C ALA A 225 -9.02 -21.29 26.61
N LEU A 226 -10.08 -21.17 25.80
CA LEU A 226 -11.44 -20.89 26.28
C LEU A 226 -12.25 -22.19 26.48
N THR A 227 -11.86 -23.23 25.77
CA THR A 227 -12.27 -24.63 25.94
C THR A 227 -11.03 -25.51 25.94
N ASP A 228 -11.17 -26.79 26.28
CA ASP A 228 -10.12 -27.76 25.99
C ASP A 228 -9.82 -27.73 24.49
N SER A 229 -8.54 -27.57 24.15
CA SER A 229 -8.10 -27.18 22.80
C SER A 229 -6.84 -27.93 22.38
N GLN A 230 -6.72 -28.20 21.08
CA GLN A 230 -5.51 -28.76 20.48
C GLN A 230 -4.85 -27.75 19.55
N VAL A 231 -3.55 -27.54 19.71
CA VAL A 231 -2.79 -26.62 18.87
C VAL A 231 -1.57 -27.30 18.27
N ALA A 232 -1.35 -27.11 16.97
CA ALA A 232 -0.10 -27.49 16.33
C ALA A 232 0.88 -26.32 16.40
N VAL A 233 2.08 -26.56 16.91
CA VAL A 233 3.12 -25.53 17.07
C VAL A 233 4.03 -25.55 15.84
N VAL A 234 4.19 -24.37 15.24
CA VAL A 234 5.10 -24.12 14.12
C VAL A 234 6.19 -23.18 14.64
N ASP A 235 7.45 -23.56 14.53
CA ASP A 235 8.53 -22.68 14.95
C ASP A 235 8.72 -21.50 13.98
N GLY A 236 9.43 -20.47 14.44
CA GLY A 236 9.55 -19.23 13.67
C GLY A 236 10.34 -19.36 12.38
N GLU A 237 11.30 -20.28 12.30
CA GLU A 237 12.10 -20.49 11.08
C GLU A 237 11.24 -21.18 10.03
N THR A 238 10.54 -22.25 10.41
CA THR A 238 9.59 -22.95 9.54
C THR A 238 8.46 -22.05 9.07
N LEU A 239 7.93 -21.18 9.94
CA LEU A 239 6.88 -20.24 9.55
C LEU A 239 7.36 -19.22 8.50
N GLU A 240 8.60 -18.75 8.63
CA GLU A 240 9.19 -17.79 7.70
C GLU A 240 9.52 -18.42 6.34
N GLU A 241 9.94 -19.69 6.33
CA GLU A 241 10.08 -20.49 5.10
C GLU A 241 8.73 -20.65 4.39
N LEU A 242 7.69 -21.07 5.12
CA LEU A 242 6.32 -21.16 4.58
C LEU A 242 5.79 -19.84 4.02
N ARG A 243 6.13 -18.71 4.67
CA ARG A 243 5.73 -17.37 4.23
C ARG A 243 6.40 -16.96 2.91
N ARG A 244 7.63 -17.42 2.65
CA ARG A 244 8.34 -17.14 1.39
C ARG A 244 7.79 -17.94 0.23
N ASP A 245 7.36 -19.17 0.52
CA ASP A 245 6.95 -20.12 -0.52
C ASP A 245 5.43 -20.10 -0.80
N SER A 246 4.63 -19.45 0.05
CA SER A 246 3.17 -19.34 -0.10
C SER A 246 2.66 -17.90 -0.11
N THR A 247 2.27 -17.42 -1.30
CA THR A 247 1.58 -16.13 -1.49
C THR A 247 0.26 -16.06 -0.72
N THR A 248 -0.43 -17.20 -0.57
CA THR A 248 -1.68 -17.32 0.20
C THR A 248 -1.45 -17.05 1.70
N LEU A 249 -0.40 -17.63 2.28
CA LEU A 249 -0.05 -17.41 3.69
C LEU A 249 0.43 -15.96 3.91
N HIS A 250 1.20 -15.43 2.97
CA HIS A 250 1.64 -14.03 2.95
C HIS A 250 0.45 -13.05 3.01
N ASN A 251 -0.59 -13.29 2.20
CA ASN A 251 -1.78 -12.44 2.12
C ASN A 251 -2.70 -12.56 3.34
N LEU A 252 -2.75 -13.74 3.97
CA LEU A 252 -3.50 -13.97 5.20
C LEU A 252 -2.90 -13.17 6.37
N ILE A 253 -1.58 -13.31 6.57
CA ILE A 253 -0.83 -12.64 7.64
C ILE A 253 -0.88 -11.12 7.47
N SER A 254 -0.72 -10.61 6.24
CA SER A 254 -0.80 -9.17 5.97
C SER A 254 -2.20 -8.58 6.20
N SER A 255 -3.27 -9.34 5.99
CA SER A 255 -4.65 -8.89 6.26
C SER A 255 -5.04 -8.90 7.73
N GLN A 256 -4.62 -9.94 8.48
CA GLN A 256 -4.81 -10.01 9.92
C GLN A 256 -4.10 -8.84 10.62
N ARG A 257 -2.89 -8.47 10.16
CA ARG A 257 -2.15 -7.30 10.62
C ARG A 257 -2.98 -6.00 10.58
N SER A 258 -3.72 -5.78 9.50
CA SER A 258 -4.48 -4.53 9.29
C SER A 258 -5.75 -4.44 10.15
N LEU A 259 -6.39 -5.59 10.43
CA LEU A 259 -7.56 -5.66 11.30
C LEU A 259 -7.16 -5.52 12.78
N TYR A 260 -6.12 -6.20 13.25
CA TYR A 260 -5.66 -6.09 14.65
C TYR A 260 -5.08 -4.71 15.02
N GLN A 261 -4.70 -3.90 14.03
CA GLN A 261 -4.20 -2.53 14.22
C GLN A 261 -5.30 -1.49 14.47
N ILE A 262 -6.59 -1.83 14.32
CA ILE A 262 -7.69 -0.91 14.62
C ILE A 262 -7.90 -0.90 16.14
N PRO A 263 -7.56 0.18 16.87
CA PRO A 263 -7.36 0.14 18.33
C PRO A 263 -8.61 -0.12 19.20
N SER A 264 -9.81 -0.28 18.60
CA SER A 264 -11.10 -0.22 19.30
C SER A 264 -12.21 -1.15 18.78
N LEU A 265 -11.87 -2.21 18.02
CA LEU A 265 -12.82 -3.02 17.23
C LEU A 265 -13.96 -3.73 17.99
N GLY A 266 -13.96 -3.79 19.32
CA GLY A 266 -14.90 -4.65 20.05
C GLY A 266 -14.54 -6.14 19.89
N LEU A 267 -15.53 -7.03 19.82
CA LEU A 267 -15.31 -8.48 19.73
C LEU A 267 -15.14 -8.93 18.26
N VAL A 268 -14.00 -9.49 17.92
CA VAL A 268 -13.70 -9.96 16.57
C VAL A 268 -13.76 -11.49 16.49
N THR A 269 -14.53 -12.01 15.54
CA THR A 269 -14.68 -13.44 15.24
C THR A 269 -14.33 -13.71 13.78
N GLN A 270 -13.41 -14.62 13.50
CA GLN A 270 -13.13 -15.07 12.14
C GLN A 270 -13.72 -16.47 11.91
N TYR A 271 -14.24 -16.72 10.72
CA TYR A 271 -14.77 -18.02 10.31
C TYR A 271 -14.69 -18.18 8.78
N PRO A 272 -14.51 -19.41 8.28
CA PRO A 272 -14.60 -19.65 6.84
C PRO A 272 -16.04 -19.46 6.35
N GLY A 273 -16.18 -19.01 5.11
CA GLY A 273 -17.46 -18.94 4.42
C GLY A 273 -17.28 -18.82 2.91
N GLU A 274 -18.27 -18.25 2.24
CA GLU A 274 -18.25 -18.07 0.79
C GLU A 274 -18.49 -16.61 0.42
N LEU A 275 -17.73 -16.12 -0.55
CA LEU A 275 -17.97 -14.86 -1.24
C LEU A 275 -18.06 -15.17 -2.73
N LEU A 276 -19.15 -14.77 -3.39
CA LEU A 276 -19.38 -15.11 -4.81
C LEU A 276 -19.23 -16.60 -5.12
N ARG A 277 -19.68 -17.49 -4.21
CA ARG A 277 -19.57 -18.96 -4.31
C ARG A 277 -18.15 -19.50 -4.35
N LYS A 278 -17.16 -18.68 -4.00
CA LYS A 278 -15.76 -19.09 -3.80
C LYS A 278 -15.42 -18.99 -2.32
N ALA A 279 -14.50 -19.84 -1.87
CA ALA A 279 -14.09 -19.87 -0.48
C ALA A 279 -13.61 -18.47 -0.03
N ALA A 280 -14.03 -18.04 1.15
CA ALA A 280 -13.70 -16.74 1.71
C ALA A 280 -13.41 -16.86 3.20
N LEU A 281 -12.54 -16.00 3.71
CA LEU A 281 -12.37 -15.75 5.13
C LEU A 281 -13.32 -14.63 5.55
N ASN A 282 -14.27 -14.95 6.43
CA ASN A 282 -15.15 -13.97 7.02
C ASN A 282 -14.59 -13.50 8.36
N THR A 283 -14.61 -12.19 8.60
CA THR A 283 -14.30 -11.54 9.87
C THR A 283 -15.54 -10.76 10.28
N SER A 284 -16.13 -11.12 11.41
CA SER A 284 -17.22 -10.38 12.05
C SER A 284 -16.66 -9.58 13.21
N VAL A 285 -16.98 -8.29 13.24
CA VAL A 285 -16.57 -7.32 14.24
C VAL A 285 -17.82 -6.84 14.95
N GLN A 286 -18.04 -7.27 16.19
CA GLN A 286 -19.12 -6.76 17.03
C GLN A 286 -18.66 -5.50 17.75
N LYS A 287 -19.29 -4.39 17.41
CA LYS A 287 -19.02 -3.07 17.98
C LYS A 287 -19.67 -2.91 19.35
N PRO A 288 -19.14 -2.02 20.23
CA PRO A 288 -19.74 -1.76 21.55
C PRO A 288 -21.18 -1.23 21.51
N ASP A 289 -21.58 -0.60 20.40
CA ASP A 289 -22.94 -0.09 20.14
C ASP A 289 -23.92 -1.19 19.66
N GLY A 290 -23.46 -2.44 19.53
CA GLY A 290 -24.25 -3.58 19.06
C GLY A 290 -24.33 -3.72 17.54
N GLU A 291 -23.67 -2.85 16.77
CA GLU A 291 -23.50 -3.04 15.32
C GLU A 291 -22.53 -4.18 15.01
N VAL A 292 -22.70 -4.80 13.85
CA VAL A 292 -21.86 -5.92 13.41
C VAL A 292 -21.32 -5.64 12.01
N LEU A 293 -20.03 -5.35 11.91
CA LEU A 293 -19.33 -5.24 10.63
C LEU A 293 -18.87 -6.63 10.21
N THR A 294 -19.27 -7.08 9.02
CA THR A 294 -18.76 -8.30 8.41
C THR A 294 -17.82 -7.94 7.29
N VAL A 295 -16.65 -8.58 7.25
CA VAL A 295 -15.66 -8.48 6.18
C VAL A 295 -15.45 -9.87 5.62
N SER A 296 -15.68 -10.07 4.33
CA SER A 296 -15.43 -11.32 3.62
C SER A 296 -14.32 -11.10 2.61
N ARG A 297 -13.23 -11.87 2.71
CA ARG A 297 -12.14 -11.85 1.72
C ARG A 297 -12.05 -13.20 1.03
N MET A 298 -12.13 -13.21 -0.30
CA MET A 298 -11.99 -14.43 -1.08
C MET A 298 -10.58 -15.00 -0.90
N ILE A 299 -10.51 -16.32 -0.78
CA ILE A 299 -9.25 -17.07 -0.73
C ILE A 299 -8.77 -17.22 -2.18
N ASP A 300 -7.48 -16.98 -2.42
CA ASP A 300 -6.81 -17.05 -3.73
C ASP A 300 -7.29 -16.04 -4.80
N ALA A 301 -7.96 -14.96 -4.36
CA ALA A 301 -8.28 -13.83 -5.22
C ALA A 301 -8.32 -12.52 -4.40
N ASP A 302 -7.98 -11.41 -5.03
CA ASP A 302 -8.10 -10.08 -4.41
C ASP A 302 -9.54 -9.56 -4.41
N VAL A 303 -10.47 -10.36 -3.88
CA VAL A 303 -11.87 -9.96 -3.74
C VAL A 303 -12.18 -9.74 -2.27
N VAL A 304 -12.66 -8.54 -1.94
CA VAL A 304 -13.01 -8.16 -0.57
C VAL A 304 -14.40 -7.55 -0.58
N TRP A 305 -15.21 -7.96 0.38
CA TRP A 305 -16.52 -7.41 0.67
C TRP A 305 -16.57 -7.01 2.14
N MET A 306 -17.24 -5.92 2.46
CA MET A 306 -17.53 -5.57 3.84
C MET A 306 -18.83 -4.78 3.96
N ALA A 307 -19.60 -5.03 5.00
CA ALA A 307 -20.81 -4.26 5.29
C ALA A 307 -21.25 -4.42 6.75
N HIS A 308 -21.96 -3.41 7.26
CA HIS A 308 -22.66 -3.52 8.54
C HIS A 308 -23.96 -4.32 8.38
N ALA A 309 -24.16 -5.33 9.22
CA ALA A 309 -25.26 -6.28 9.09
C ALA A 309 -26.66 -5.68 9.32
N ARG A 310 -26.76 -4.57 10.07
CA ARG A 310 -28.04 -3.90 10.38
C ARG A 310 -28.30 -2.69 9.49
N ARG A 311 -27.38 -2.36 8.58
CA ARG A 311 -27.50 -1.22 7.67
C ARG A 311 -27.95 -1.68 6.30
N GLN A 312 -28.90 -0.95 5.72
CA GLN A 312 -29.34 -1.20 4.35
C GLN A 312 -28.80 -0.09 3.46
N PRO A 313 -27.85 -0.38 2.57
CA PRO A 313 -27.36 0.63 1.65
C PRO A 313 -28.50 1.04 0.71
N THR A 314 -28.80 2.34 0.67
CA THR A 314 -29.78 2.95 -0.23
C THR A 314 -29.17 3.33 -1.57
N ARG A 315 -27.83 3.42 -1.63
CA ARG A 315 -27.07 3.79 -2.81
C ARG A 315 -25.73 3.04 -2.83
N SER A 316 -25.19 2.82 -4.03
CA SER A 316 -23.78 2.47 -4.17
C SER A 316 -23.12 3.37 -5.21
N GLU A 317 -21.79 3.49 -5.08
CA GLU A 317 -20.95 4.14 -6.08
C GLU A 317 -19.89 3.13 -6.48
N SER A 318 -19.62 3.01 -7.78
CA SER A 318 -18.64 2.07 -8.29
C SER A 318 -17.59 2.74 -9.18
N PHE A 319 -16.42 2.10 -9.24
CA PHE A 319 -15.29 2.50 -10.05
C PHE A 319 -14.64 1.25 -10.64
N GLY A 320 -14.58 1.16 -11.97
CA GLY A 320 -13.95 0.06 -12.69
C GLY A 320 -12.66 0.48 -13.37
N PHE A 321 -11.64 -0.39 -13.35
CA PHE A 321 -10.43 -0.26 -14.18
C PHE A 321 -10.52 -1.28 -15.34
N GLY A 322 -11.43 -1.07 -16.28
CA GLY A 322 -11.70 -2.03 -17.36
C GLY A 322 -12.28 -3.35 -16.83
N GLU A 323 -12.01 -4.47 -17.52
CA GLU A 323 -12.66 -5.77 -17.25
C GLU A 323 -12.13 -6.53 -16.01
N ALA A 324 -11.00 -6.12 -15.41
CA ALA A 324 -10.27 -6.96 -14.44
C ALA A 324 -10.20 -6.44 -12.99
N ARG A 325 -10.50 -5.16 -12.72
CA ARG A 325 -10.50 -4.60 -11.35
C ARG A 325 -11.71 -3.71 -11.13
N TYR A 326 -12.32 -3.84 -9.97
CA TYR A 326 -13.58 -3.20 -9.63
C TYR A 326 -13.58 -2.75 -8.17
N ARG A 327 -14.17 -1.60 -7.89
CA ARG A 327 -14.34 -1.07 -6.53
C ARG A 327 -15.75 -0.52 -6.42
N GLU A 328 -16.37 -0.73 -5.29
CA GLU A 328 -17.71 -0.25 -4.99
C GLU A 328 -17.79 0.11 -3.51
N ILE A 329 -18.47 1.22 -3.22
CA ILE A 329 -18.77 1.66 -1.86
C ILE A 329 -20.28 1.64 -1.68
N LEU A 330 -20.72 1.21 -0.50
CA LEU A 330 -22.12 1.05 -0.14
C LEU A 330 -22.49 2.17 0.83
N LEU A 331 -23.56 2.89 0.50
CA LEU A 331 -23.97 4.12 1.18
C LEU A 331 -25.40 4.00 1.69
N GLU A 332 -25.62 4.41 2.93
CA GLU A 332 -26.94 4.77 3.46
C GLU A 332 -26.99 6.29 3.48
N ASP A 333 -27.69 6.86 2.49
CA ASP A 333 -27.65 8.27 2.10
C ASP A 333 -26.23 8.72 1.69
N ARG A 334 -25.48 9.35 2.60
CA ARG A 334 -24.06 9.72 2.43
C ARG A 334 -23.14 8.97 3.39
N THR A 335 -23.68 8.14 4.27
CA THR A 335 -22.91 7.41 5.28
C THR A 335 -22.28 6.17 4.67
N LEU A 336 -20.97 6.00 4.82
CA LEU A 336 -20.25 4.82 4.33
C LEU A 336 -20.54 3.61 5.22
N VAL A 337 -21.36 2.68 4.71
CA VAL A 337 -21.82 1.49 5.46
C VAL A 337 -21.22 0.18 4.96
N GLY A 338 -20.49 0.20 3.84
CA GLY A 338 -19.81 -0.97 3.31
C GLY A 338 -19.00 -0.69 2.05
N SER A 339 -18.39 -1.74 1.51
CA SER A 339 -17.67 -1.72 0.24
C SER A 339 -17.51 -3.11 -0.36
N PHE A 340 -17.25 -3.16 -1.66
CA PHE A 340 -16.87 -4.36 -2.39
C PHE A 340 -15.73 -4.04 -3.34
N SER A 341 -14.77 -4.95 -3.53
CA SER A 341 -13.67 -4.75 -4.45
C SER A 341 -13.17 -6.05 -5.06
N VAL A 342 -12.66 -5.96 -6.29
CA VAL A 342 -11.99 -7.00 -7.07
C VAL A 342 -10.65 -6.43 -7.55
N GLY A 343 -9.56 -7.14 -7.27
CA GLY A 343 -8.20 -6.67 -7.48
C GLY A 343 -7.63 -5.94 -6.26
N VAL A 344 -6.30 -5.78 -6.26
CA VAL A 344 -5.58 -5.07 -5.18
C VAL A 344 -6.11 -3.65 -5.01
N TRP A 345 -6.40 -3.27 -3.76
CA TRP A 345 -6.78 -1.92 -3.37
C TRP A 345 -5.83 -1.41 -2.30
N ASP A 346 -4.93 -0.50 -2.67
CA ASP A 346 -3.90 0.04 -1.78
C ASP A 346 -4.49 0.72 -0.52
N ASP A 347 -5.68 1.29 -0.64
CA ASP A 347 -6.37 1.99 0.47
C ASP A 347 -7.21 1.05 1.35
N LEU A 348 -7.17 -0.27 1.12
CA LEU A 348 -7.98 -1.23 1.89
C LEU A 348 -7.84 -1.09 3.42
N PRO A 349 -6.64 -0.81 4.00
CA PRO A 349 -6.51 -0.55 5.43
C PRO A 349 -7.28 0.70 5.92
N VAL A 350 -7.24 1.76 5.12
CA VAL A 350 -7.95 3.02 5.40
C VAL A 350 -9.45 2.81 5.25
N LEU A 351 -9.85 2.02 4.25
CA LEU A 351 -11.23 1.64 4.00
C LEU A 351 -11.85 0.88 5.17
N TYR A 352 -11.14 -0.09 5.77
CA TYR A 352 -11.61 -0.79 6.96
C TYR A 352 -11.96 0.18 8.10
N THR A 353 -11.07 1.14 8.35
CA THR A 353 -11.28 2.16 9.40
C THR A 353 -12.50 3.02 9.10
N ASN A 354 -12.64 3.45 7.85
CA ASN A 354 -13.76 4.30 7.43
C ASN A 354 -15.08 3.55 7.49
N VAL A 355 -15.17 2.35 6.92
CA VAL A 355 -16.40 1.54 7.01
C VAL A 355 -16.75 1.26 8.47
N TYR A 356 -15.77 0.95 9.33
CA TYR A 356 -16.01 0.76 10.77
C TYR A 356 -16.59 1.99 11.46
N GLN A 357 -16.06 3.18 11.16
CA GLN A 357 -16.50 4.45 11.75
C GLN A 357 -17.83 4.97 11.19
N MET A 358 -18.24 4.50 10.00
CA MET A 358 -19.41 4.99 9.29
C MET A 358 -19.45 6.53 9.15
N PRO A 359 -18.40 7.16 8.57
CA PRO A 359 -18.41 8.60 8.36
C PRO A 359 -19.43 8.97 7.29
N GLU A 360 -19.97 10.18 7.41
CA GLU A 360 -20.69 10.81 6.33
C GLU A 360 -19.69 11.31 5.27
N LEU A 361 -19.86 10.87 4.03
CA LEU A 361 -19.01 11.27 2.92
C LEU A 361 -19.48 12.60 2.35
N SER A 362 -18.55 13.55 2.22
CA SER A 362 -18.82 14.78 1.45
C SER A 362 -19.04 14.45 -0.03
N GLU A 363 -19.79 15.28 -0.75
CA GLU A 363 -19.95 15.14 -2.20
C GLU A 363 -18.60 15.15 -2.93
N ARG A 364 -17.62 15.89 -2.41
CA ARG A 364 -16.24 15.88 -2.91
C ARG A 364 -15.57 14.51 -2.76
N ALA A 365 -15.78 13.80 -1.66
CA ALA A 365 -15.25 12.46 -1.44
C ALA A 365 -15.95 11.43 -2.34
N LEU A 366 -17.26 11.56 -2.55
CA LEU A 366 -18.02 10.71 -3.48
C LEU A 366 -17.59 10.92 -4.93
N GLU A 367 -17.47 12.18 -5.37
CA GLU A 367 -16.97 12.51 -6.69
C GLU A 367 -15.52 12.04 -6.85
N ARG A 368 -14.70 12.14 -5.80
CA ARG A 368 -13.36 11.54 -5.76
C ARG A 368 -13.36 10.03 -5.91
N PHE A 369 -14.26 9.33 -5.26
CA PHE A 369 -14.38 7.91 -5.50
C PHE A 369 -14.76 7.61 -6.96
N ARG A 370 -15.76 8.32 -7.53
CA ARG A 370 -16.26 8.07 -8.91
C ARG A 370 -15.24 8.21 -10.04
N GLN A 371 -14.22 9.08 -9.91
CA GLN A 371 -13.21 9.24 -10.97
C GLN A 371 -11.83 8.63 -10.62
N THR A 372 -11.61 8.08 -9.41
CA THR A 372 -10.29 7.51 -9.02
C THR A 372 -10.36 6.13 -8.33
N GLY A 373 -11.53 5.73 -7.85
CA GLY A 373 -11.70 4.55 -7.02
C GLY A 373 -11.01 4.62 -5.66
N ARG A 374 -10.61 5.81 -5.18
CA ARG A 374 -9.96 6.01 -3.87
C ARG A 374 -10.84 6.87 -2.94
N LEU A 375 -11.00 6.41 -1.69
CA LEU A 375 -11.64 7.13 -0.59
C LEU A 375 -10.55 7.80 0.27
N ASP A 376 -10.06 8.95 -0.17
CA ASP A 376 -9.12 9.73 0.64
C ASP A 376 -9.89 10.53 1.69
N LEU A 377 -10.20 9.83 2.78
CA LEU A 377 -10.72 10.43 4.02
C LEU A 377 -9.58 10.83 4.98
N SER A 378 -8.34 10.56 4.59
CA SER A 378 -7.14 10.86 5.35
C SER A 378 -6.57 12.24 4.98
N ALA A 379 -7.37 13.29 5.18
CA ALA A 379 -6.78 14.38 5.94
C ALA A 379 -6.29 13.76 7.26
N ARG A 380 -4.97 13.59 7.40
CA ARG A 380 -4.33 12.83 8.50
C ARG A 380 -4.91 13.21 9.88
N PRO A 381 -5.15 12.27 10.81
CA PRO A 381 -4.93 12.59 12.21
C PRO A 381 -3.43 12.74 12.40
N LEU A 382 -3.05 13.95 12.80
CA LEU A 382 -1.69 14.33 13.10
C LEU A 382 -1.15 13.54 14.30
N SER A 383 -0.19 12.64 14.06
CA SER A 383 0.62 12.12 15.17
C SER A 383 1.50 13.25 15.70
N GLY A 384 1.33 13.58 16.99
CA GLY A 384 1.94 14.77 17.59
C GLY A 384 3.47 14.75 17.69
N GLU A 385 4.13 13.60 17.51
CA GLU A 385 5.55 13.48 17.83
C GLU A 385 6.52 13.75 16.66
N GLY A 386 6.05 13.78 15.41
CA GLY A 386 6.92 13.96 14.24
C GLY A 386 7.32 15.42 13.96
N THR A 387 8.53 15.64 13.43
CA THR A 387 8.97 16.96 12.94
C THR A 387 8.12 17.37 11.72
N LEU A 388 7.47 18.53 11.83
CA LEU A 388 6.67 19.15 10.77
C LEU A 388 7.55 19.95 9.80
N CYS A 389 8.49 20.73 10.34
CA CYS A 389 9.41 21.57 9.57
C CYS A 389 10.84 21.24 9.99
N GLU A 390 11.61 20.61 9.12
CA GLU A 390 13.01 20.26 9.40
C GLU A 390 13.91 21.51 9.44
N CYS A 391 13.66 22.51 8.58
CA CYS A 391 14.44 23.74 8.53
C CYS A 391 14.41 24.53 9.85
N MET A 392 13.24 24.56 10.50
CA MET A 392 13.02 25.30 11.74
C MET A 392 12.88 24.37 12.95
N GLN A 393 13.09 23.05 12.77
CA GLN A 393 12.94 22.02 13.79
C GLN A 393 11.59 22.09 14.54
N VAL A 394 10.51 22.44 13.82
CA VAL A 394 9.16 22.59 14.40
C VAL A 394 8.47 21.24 14.42
N LYS A 395 7.98 20.81 15.57
CA LYS A 395 7.21 19.57 15.74
C LYS A 395 5.74 19.74 15.39
N THR A 396 5.11 18.64 14.98
CA THR A 396 3.68 18.56 14.68
C THR A 396 2.83 18.90 15.91
N ALA A 397 3.18 18.39 17.10
CA ALA A 397 2.51 18.74 18.35
C ALA A 397 2.53 20.24 18.65
N THR A 398 3.59 20.95 18.29
CA THR A 398 3.67 22.41 18.49
C THR A 398 2.58 23.14 17.71
N VAL A 399 2.37 22.74 16.45
CA VAL A 399 1.33 23.34 15.61
C VAL A 399 -0.07 22.89 16.05
N GLN A 400 -0.25 21.62 16.41
CA GLN A 400 -1.52 21.15 16.98
C GLN A 400 -1.91 21.89 18.26
N LYS A 401 -0.93 22.16 19.13
CA LYS A 401 -1.15 22.94 20.35
C LYS A 401 -1.63 24.36 20.02
N LEU A 402 -1.00 25.03 19.06
CA LEU A 402 -1.44 26.36 18.62
C LEU A 402 -2.87 26.34 18.04
N ILE A 403 -3.22 25.28 17.31
CA ILE A 403 -4.57 25.10 16.77
C ILE A 403 -5.59 24.89 17.89
N LEU A 404 -5.26 24.07 18.90
CA LEU A 404 -6.09 23.88 20.09
C LEU A 404 -6.22 25.16 20.93
N GLU A 405 -5.21 26.04 20.90
CA GLU A 405 -5.24 27.39 21.49
C GLU A 405 -6.02 28.42 20.63
N GLY A 406 -6.61 28.00 19.51
CA GLY A 406 -7.53 28.79 18.69
C GLY A 406 -6.94 29.38 17.41
N LEU A 407 -5.68 29.09 17.05
CA LEU A 407 -5.10 29.55 15.78
C LEU A 407 -5.52 28.64 14.63
N SER A 408 -6.31 29.18 13.70
CA SER A 408 -6.79 28.44 12.52
C SER A 408 -6.20 28.94 11.20
N SER A 409 -5.40 30.01 11.20
CA SER A 409 -4.74 30.53 9.98
C SER A 409 -3.33 29.91 9.78
N PRO A 410 -3.05 29.35 8.59
CA PRO A 410 -1.71 28.90 8.22
C PRO A 410 -0.65 30.02 8.28
N GLU A 411 -1.00 31.26 7.92
CA GLU A 411 -0.09 32.40 7.99
C GLU A 411 0.26 32.75 9.44
N GLU A 412 -0.71 32.72 10.35
CA GLU A 412 -0.48 32.99 11.77
C GLU A 412 0.38 31.91 12.43
N ILE A 413 0.15 30.64 12.08
CA ILE A 413 0.97 29.51 12.54
C ILE A 413 2.40 29.66 12.02
N SER A 414 2.58 30.03 10.74
CA SER A 414 3.89 30.25 10.14
C SER A 414 4.62 31.43 10.80
N LYS A 415 3.92 32.53 11.10
CA LYS A 415 4.50 33.67 11.85
C LYS A 415 4.96 33.29 13.25
N ARG A 416 4.22 32.41 13.93
CA ARG A 416 4.47 32.05 15.33
C ARG A 416 5.51 30.95 15.51
N THR A 417 5.71 30.11 14.49
CA THR A 417 6.63 28.97 14.53
C THR A 417 7.83 29.12 13.59
N ALA A 418 7.80 30.10 12.69
CA ALA A 418 8.67 30.22 11.52
C ALA A 418 8.61 29.02 10.55
N ALA A 419 7.73 28.03 10.78
CA ALA A 419 7.58 26.91 9.86
C ALA A 419 7.15 27.41 8.47
N GLY A 420 7.82 26.92 7.44
CA GLY A 420 7.49 27.23 6.05
C GLY A 420 8.04 28.57 5.55
N THR A 421 8.91 29.25 6.30
CA THR A 421 9.55 30.49 5.85
C THR A 421 10.85 30.26 5.08
N VAL A 422 11.53 29.12 5.30
CA VAL A 422 12.81 28.80 4.67
C VAL A 422 12.60 28.13 3.29
N CYS A 423 12.21 26.86 3.27
CA CYS A 423 12.05 26.11 2.01
C CYS A 423 10.60 25.94 1.53
N GLY A 424 9.62 26.45 2.30
CA GLY A 424 8.19 26.29 2.04
C GLY A 424 7.62 24.86 2.18
N GLY A 425 8.46 23.83 2.25
CA GLY A 425 8.06 22.41 2.13
C GLY A 425 7.01 21.92 3.14
N CYS A 426 6.91 22.54 4.33
CA CYS A 426 5.93 22.16 5.35
C CYS A 426 4.62 22.97 5.31
N ARG A 427 4.51 24.02 4.47
CA ARG A 427 3.30 24.86 4.37
C ARG A 427 2.03 24.08 3.97
N PRO A 428 2.07 23.17 2.99
CA PRO A 428 0.87 22.39 2.64
C PRO A 428 0.38 21.54 3.82
N ARG A 429 1.33 21.03 4.61
CA ARG A 429 1.04 20.28 5.82
C ARG A 429 0.35 21.19 6.85
N ILE A 430 0.85 22.40 7.10
CA ILE A 430 0.20 23.38 8.00
C ILE A 430 -1.26 23.63 7.59
N VAL A 431 -1.52 23.80 6.28
CA VAL A 431 -2.87 23.99 5.74
C VAL A 431 -3.77 22.77 6.00
N GLU A 432 -3.26 21.54 5.82
CA GLU A 432 -3.99 20.32 6.21
C GLU A 432 -4.34 20.33 7.70
N LEU A 433 -3.44 20.80 8.58
CA LEU A 433 -3.64 20.77 10.04
C LEU A 433 -4.74 21.72 10.48
N THR A 434 -4.87 22.84 9.78
CA THR A 434 -5.93 23.83 9.97
C THR A 434 -7.24 23.44 9.28
N GLY A 435 -7.33 22.26 8.67
CA GLY A 435 -8.54 21.74 8.02
C GLY A 435 -8.75 22.19 6.57
N GLY A 436 -7.74 22.80 5.95
CA GLY A 436 -7.74 23.14 4.53
C GLY A 436 -7.31 21.97 3.64
N ASN A 437 -7.59 22.06 2.34
CA ASN A 437 -7.01 21.14 1.37
C ASN A 437 -5.89 21.84 0.60
N ALA A 438 -4.67 21.35 0.75
CA ALA A 438 -3.48 21.94 0.15
C ALA A 438 -2.95 21.18 -1.07
N TRP A 439 -3.58 20.06 -1.45
CA TRP A 439 -2.97 19.09 -2.37
C TRP A 439 -3.84 18.75 -3.57
N THR A 440 -3.18 18.70 -4.72
CA THR A 440 -3.75 18.25 -6.00
C THR A 440 -3.00 17.01 -6.45
N HIS A 441 -3.71 15.92 -6.72
CA HIS A 441 -3.09 14.72 -7.29
C HIS A 441 -2.74 14.95 -8.76
N VAL A 442 -1.55 14.53 -9.15
CA VAL A 442 -1.03 14.73 -10.50
C VAL A 442 -0.49 13.43 -11.10
N GLY A 443 -0.56 13.33 -12.41
CA GLY A 443 0.17 12.34 -13.21
C GLY A 443 1.34 12.99 -13.95
N ILE A 444 2.38 12.21 -14.23
CA ILE A 444 3.50 12.65 -15.07
C ILE A 444 3.11 12.45 -16.53
N VAL A 445 2.95 13.54 -17.27
CA VAL A 445 2.55 13.49 -18.69
C VAL A 445 3.74 13.52 -19.64
N ASN A 446 4.82 14.17 -19.22
CA ASN A 446 6.03 14.28 -20.03
C ASN A 446 7.29 14.26 -19.15
N ILE A 447 8.36 13.69 -19.70
CA ILE A 447 9.69 13.68 -19.09
C ILE A 447 10.69 14.11 -20.17
N ARG A 448 11.38 15.22 -19.93
CA ARG A 448 12.45 15.70 -20.81
C ARG A 448 13.79 15.51 -20.12
N GLU A 449 14.66 14.68 -20.71
CA GLU A 449 16.01 14.49 -20.21
C GLU A 449 16.93 15.62 -20.68
N HIS A 450 17.67 16.24 -19.77
CA HIS A 450 18.71 17.22 -20.09
C HIS A 450 20.09 16.58 -20.10
N ASN A 451 20.36 15.74 -19.11
CA ASN A 451 21.56 14.91 -18.98
C ASN A 451 21.29 13.73 -18.02
N GLU A 452 22.29 12.90 -17.76
CA GLU A 452 22.17 11.69 -16.90
C GLU A 452 21.64 11.97 -15.48
N SER A 453 21.82 13.20 -15.00
CA SER A 453 21.48 13.59 -13.64
C SER A 453 20.38 14.64 -13.54
N ILE A 454 19.83 15.15 -14.66
CA ILE A 454 18.84 16.23 -14.66
C ILE A 454 17.71 15.92 -15.65
N ARG A 455 16.47 15.95 -15.15
CA ARG A 455 15.24 15.73 -15.92
C ARG A 455 14.21 16.81 -15.60
N SER A 456 13.49 17.29 -16.61
CA SER A 456 12.24 18.03 -16.42
C SER A 456 11.07 17.07 -16.43
N TYR A 457 10.15 17.29 -15.48
CA TYR A 457 8.91 16.53 -15.35
C TYR A 457 7.75 17.49 -15.51
N GLU A 458 6.83 17.14 -16.41
CA GLU A 458 5.58 17.83 -16.59
C GLU A 458 4.47 17.05 -15.90
N PHE A 459 3.75 17.73 -15.02
CA PHE A 459 2.68 17.19 -14.21
C PHE A 459 1.35 17.78 -14.66
N GLN A 460 0.38 16.90 -14.87
CA GLN A 460 -1.00 17.31 -15.10
C GLN A 460 -1.87 16.90 -13.91
N PRO A 461 -2.74 17.79 -13.40
CA PRO A 461 -3.75 17.40 -12.44
C PRO A 461 -4.56 16.23 -12.97
N LEU A 462 -4.71 15.17 -12.16
CA LEU A 462 -5.61 14.08 -12.52
C LEU A 462 -7.06 14.56 -12.61
N ARG A 463 -7.37 15.69 -11.95
CA ARG A 463 -8.67 16.36 -11.94
C ARG A 463 -8.52 17.86 -11.74
N GLY A 464 -9.45 18.60 -12.34
CA GLY A 464 -9.51 20.05 -12.21
C GLY A 464 -8.37 20.75 -12.95
N SER A 465 -7.98 21.91 -12.44
CA SER A 465 -6.90 22.69 -13.04
C SER A 465 -5.79 23.04 -12.05
N CYS A 466 -4.60 23.26 -12.59
CA CYS A 466 -3.50 23.90 -11.87
C CYS A 466 -3.94 25.30 -11.42
N CYS A 467 -3.56 25.66 -10.19
CA CYS A 467 -3.68 27.04 -9.73
C CYS A 467 -2.74 27.94 -10.53
N ALA A 468 -3.13 29.20 -10.71
CA ALA A 468 -2.27 30.19 -11.36
C ALA A 468 -0.93 30.31 -10.63
N CYS A 469 0.16 30.38 -11.40
CA CYS A 469 1.52 30.50 -10.88
C CYS A 469 2.19 31.75 -11.43
N LYS A 470 3.19 32.24 -10.70
CA LYS A 470 4.09 33.32 -11.13
C LYS A 470 5.48 32.76 -11.35
N ALA A 471 6.21 33.31 -12.33
CA ALA A 471 7.58 32.92 -12.59
C ALA A 471 8.46 33.13 -11.35
N GLY A 472 9.17 32.07 -10.94
CA GLY A 472 10.01 32.01 -9.74
C GLY A 472 9.38 31.33 -8.54
N GLN A 473 8.07 31.09 -8.54
CA GLN A 473 7.42 30.27 -7.51
C GLN A 473 7.86 28.81 -7.57
N HIS A 474 7.72 28.12 -6.45
CA HIS A 474 7.94 26.68 -6.31
C HIS A 474 6.65 25.97 -5.92
N ILE A 475 6.60 24.67 -6.21
CA ILE A 475 5.59 23.75 -5.69
C ILE A 475 6.25 22.72 -4.78
N VAL A 476 5.49 22.18 -3.84
CA VAL A 476 5.90 21.01 -3.05
C VAL A 476 5.37 19.77 -3.76
N LEU A 477 6.27 18.89 -4.20
CA LEU A 477 5.91 17.55 -4.67
C LEU A 477 5.95 16.58 -3.49
N GLU A 478 4.90 15.79 -3.31
CA GLU A 478 4.86 14.71 -2.34
C GLU A 478 4.56 13.38 -3.04
N GLY A 479 5.44 12.41 -2.84
CA GLY A 479 5.35 11.08 -3.44
C GLY A 479 5.20 10.02 -2.36
N ASN A 480 4.44 8.97 -2.69
CA ASN A 480 4.33 7.80 -1.84
C ASN A 480 5.46 6.81 -2.19
N ILE A 481 6.42 6.67 -1.29
CA ILE A 481 7.59 5.80 -1.43
C ILE A 481 7.53 4.77 -0.30
N ASP A 482 7.36 3.49 -0.66
CA ASP A 482 7.25 2.37 0.30
C ASP A 482 6.18 2.58 1.39
N GLY A 483 5.06 3.23 1.05
CA GLY A 483 3.97 3.56 1.98
C GLY A 483 4.21 4.83 2.80
N LEU A 484 5.34 5.52 2.63
CA LEU A 484 5.67 6.78 3.28
C LEU A 484 5.54 7.96 2.31
N TRP A 485 4.83 9.00 2.74
CA TRP A 485 4.74 10.25 1.99
C TRP A 485 5.98 11.12 2.23
N VAL A 486 6.74 11.37 1.17
CA VAL A 486 7.98 12.16 1.20
C VAL A 486 7.80 13.40 0.34
N ALA A 487 8.02 14.57 0.94
CA ALA A 487 7.82 15.88 0.29
C ALA A 487 9.15 16.57 -0.06
N ARG A 488 9.22 17.24 -1.22
CA ARG A 488 10.33 18.11 -1.63
C ARG A 488 9.82 19.32 -2.41
N SER A 489 10.44 20.47 -2.22
CA SER A 489 10.12 21.71 -2.95
C SER A 489 10.93 21.79 -4.25
N TYR A 490 10.28 22.19 -5.35
CA TYR A 490 10.93 22.43 -6.64
C TYR A 490 10.36 23.67 -7.32
N THR A 491 11.24 24.51 -7.85
CA THR A 491 10.87 25.70 -8.63
C THR A 491 10.18 25.29 -9.93
N LEU A 492 9.10 26.00 -10.27
CA LEU A 492 8.43 25.85 -11.56
C LEU A 492 9.34 26.39 -12.67
N THR A 493 9.61 25.57 -13.70
CA THR A 493 10.44 25.96 -14.85
C THR A 493 9.64 26.47 -16.04
N GLU A 494 8.33 26.20 -16.06
CA GLU A 494 7.39 26.71 -17.05
C GLU A 494 6.23 27.42 -16.34
N VAL A 495 5.85 28.59 -16.86
CA VAL A 495 4.70 29.37 -16.37
C VAL A 495 3.81 29.72 -17.55
N ASP A 496 2.88 28.81 -17.82
CA ASP A 496 1.88 28.95 -18.84
C ASP A 496 0.49 28.99 -18.18
N GLU A 497 -0.06 30.20 -18.00
CA GLU A 497 -1.41 30.42 -17.44
C GLU A 497 -2.53 29.72 -18.24
N ALA A 498 -2.29 29.36 -19.50
CA ALA A 498 -3.24 28.65 -20.36
C ALA A 498 -3.01 27.14 -20.34
N ALA A 499 -1.81 26.68 -20.00
CA ALA A 499 -1.51 25.27 -19.82
C ALA A 499 -2.06 24.80 -18.48
N ASN A 500 -2.71 23.64 -18.51
CA ASN A 500 -3.19 22.99 -17.30
C ASN A 500 -2.12 22.04 -16.73
N THR A 501 -0.86 22.46 -16.71
CA THR A 501 0.27 21.64 -16.28
C THR A 501 1.27 22.45 -15.45
N TYR A 502 2.04 21.75 -14.63
CA TYR A 502 3.23 22.29 -13.97
C TYR A 502 4.47 21.57 -14.50
N GLU A 503 5.51 22.33 -14.84
CA GLU A 503 6.82 21.76 -15.14
C GLU A 503 7.80 22.10 -14.02
N VAL A 504 8.53 21.10 -13.53
CA VAL A 504 9.70 21.33 -12.68
C VAL A 504 10.91 20.56 -13.20
N THR A 505 12.10 21.05 -12.90
CA THR A 505 13.35 20.40 -13.31
C THR A 505 14.14 19.96 -12.10
N ILE A 506 14.46 18.67 -12.06
CA ILE A 506 14.97 17.99 -10.87
C ILE A 506 16.35 17.43 -11.20
N LYS A 507 17.30 17.73 -10.31
CA LYS A 507 18.60 17.08 -10.27
C LYS A 507 18.55 15.84 -9.38
N ARG A 508 19.10 14.73 -9.86
CA ARG A 508 19.29 13.50 -9.12
C ARG A 508 20.41 13.66 -8.10
N GLU A 509 20.05 13.74 -6.83
CA GLU A 509 21.02 13.72 -5.73
C GLU A 509 21.45 12.29 -5.44
N LYS A 510 22.77 12.02 -5.42
CA LYS A 510 23.32 10.65 -5.30
C LYS A 510 22.78 9.89 -4.08
N GLN A 511 22.62 10.58 -2.95
CA GLN A 511 22.06 10.02 -1.71
C GLN A 511 20.61 10.45 -1.45
N GLY A 512 19.97 11.12 -2.42
CA GLY A 512 18.62 11.67 -2.25
C GLY A 512 17.55 10.59 -2.38
N TYR A 513 16.76 10.36 -1.33
CA TYR A 513 15.70 9.35 -1.34
C TYR A 513 14.62 9.64 -2.41
N PHE A 514 14.05 10.85 -2.40
CA PHE A 514 12.99 11.24 -3.35
C PHE A 514 13.47 11.31 -4.80
N SER A 515 14.61 11.95 -5.05
CA SER A 515 15.13 12.14 -6.41
C SER A 515 15.59 10.83 -7.04
N ASN A 516 16.17 9.90 -6.27
CA ASN A 516 16.50 8.58 -6.80
C ASN A 516 15.25 7.77 -7.12
N TRP A 517 14.26 7.77 -6.22
CA TRP A 517 12.99 7.10 -6.46
C TRP A 517 12.33 7.59 -7.76
N LEU A 518 12.22 8.90 -7.96
CA LEU A 518 11.61 9.49 -9.15
C LEU A 518 12.38 9.17 -10.46
N PHE A 519 13.70 8.97 -10.38
CA PHE A 519 14.52 8.63 -11.54
C PHE A 519 14.52 7.12 -11.87
N SER A 520 14.17 6.28 -10.89
CA SER A 520 14.29 4.81 -10.97
C SER A 520 12.97 4.08 -11.20
N HIS A 521 11.83 4.78 -11.22
CA HIS A 521 10.51 4.17 -11.42
C HIS A 521 9.86 4.65 -12.72
N ASP A 522 9.02 3.78 -13.29
CA ASP A 522 8.20 4.14 -14.43
C ASP A 522 7.15 5.18 -14.04
N ARG A 523 6.89 6.13 -14.94
CA ARG A 523 5.98 7.26 -14.69
C ARG A 523 4.57 6.82 -14.28
N ASP A 524 4.09 5.68 -14.77
CA ASP A 524 2.74 5.15 -14.50
C ASP A 524 2.63 4.47 -13.12
N GLN A 525 3.78 4.16 -12.50
CA GLN A 525 3.87 3.58 -11.16
C GLN A 525 4.09 4.65 -10.08
N ILE A 526 4.30 5.91 -10.49
CA ILE A 526 4.60 7.02 -9.61
C ILE A 526 3.31 7.74 -9.20
N HIS A 527 3.00 7.68 -7.91
CA HIS A 527 1.87 8.41 -7.33
C HIS A 527 2.35 9.70 -6.66
N LEU A 528 1.91 10.85 -7.20
CA LEU A 528 2.29 12.18 -6.72
C LEU A 528 1.07 13.03 -6.36
N ARG A 529 1.27 13.93 -5.40
CA ARG A 529 0.43 15.10 -5.18
C ARG A 529 1.30 16.35 -5.06
N VAL A 530 0.73 17.50 -5.46
CA VAL A 530 1.43 18.78 -5.51
C VAL A 530 0.68 19.82 -4.71
N SER A 531 1.42 20.74 -4.11
CA SER A 531 0.82 21.91 -3.48
C SER A 531 0.41 22.96 -4.50
N GLU A 532 -0.35 23.96 -4.07
CA GLU A 532 -0.43 25.23 -4.79
C GLU A 532 0.97 25.88 -4.92
N PRO A 533 1.19 26.72 -5.95
CA PRO A 533 2.42 27.51 -6.12
C PRO A 533 2.66 28.45 -4.94
N GLN A 534 3.89 28.48 -4.45
CA GLN A 534 4.31 29.23 -3.27
C GLN A 534 5.64 29.96 -3.51
N GLY A 535 5.94 30.91 -2.63
CA GLY A 535 7.20 31.66 -2.64
C GLY A 535 7.01 33.11 -3.06
N GLU A 536 7.84 33.98 -2.48
CA GLU A 536 7.89 35.42 -2.74
C GLU A 536 8.93 35.80 -3.79
N PHE A 537 9.80 34.85 -4.18
CA PHE A 537 10.81 35.01 -5.22
C PHE A 537 10.13 35.04 -6.60
N THR A 538 9.48 36.15 -6.91
CA THR A 538 8.66 36.31 -8.11
C THR A 538 9.25 37.33 -9.06
N PHE A 539 9.01 37.12 -10.36
CA PHE A 539 9.51 37.97 -11.42
C PHE A 539 8.38 38.75 -12.11
N GLN A 540 8.62 40.04 -12.29
CA GLN A 540 7.68 40.96 -12.95
C GLN A 540 8.20 41.30 -14.36
N PRO A 541 7.56 40.80 -15.43
CA PRO A 541 8.06 41.00 -16.79
C PRO A 541 7.91 42.44 -17.29
N GLU A 542 7.00 43.24 -16.74
CA GLU A 542 6.77 44.64 -17.13
C GLU A 542 7.63 45.66 -16.36
N ALA A 543 8.47 45.22 -15.43
CA ALA A 543 9.30 46.15 -14.66
C ALA A 543 10.33 46.88 -15.54
N LEU A 544 10.55 48.16 -15.26
CA LEU A 544 11.42 49.05 -16.05
C LEU A 544 12.93 48.81 -15.80
N THR A 545 13.28 48.17 -14.68
CA THR A 545 14.66 47.88 -14.32
C THR A 545 15.15 46.59 -14.98
N PRO A 546 16.40 46.51 -15.45
CA PRO A 546 16.96 45.24 -15.92
C PRO A 546 16.93 44.16 -14.82
N ALA A 547 16.98 42.89 -15.22
CA ALA A 547 17.15 41.77 -14.32
C ALA A 547 18.48 41.05 -14.61
N VAL A 548 19.23 40.73 -13.56
CA VAL A 548 20.47 39.96 -13.62
C VAL A 548 20.31 38.71 -12.76
N CYS A 549 20.33 37.54 -13.39
CA CYS A 549 20.32 36.24 -12.71
C CYS A 549 21.75 35.73 -12.53
N LEU A 550 22.17 35.55 -11.28
CA LEU A 550 23.43 34.92 -10.89
C LEU A 550 23.08 33.52 -10.37
N VAL A 551 23.28 32.51 -11.21
CA VAL A 551 22.76 31.16 -10.95
C VAL A 551 23.82 30.08 -11.11
N ALA A 552 23.73 29.02 -10.30
CA ALA A 552 24.69 27.92 -10.33
C ALA A 552 24.05 26.53 -10.25
N GLY A 553 24.55 25.60 -11.07
CA GLY A 553 24.08 24.21 -11.10
C GLY A 553 22.59 24.09 -11.42
N ILE A 554 21.83 23.38 -10.57
CA ILE A 554 20.35 23.28 -10.72
C ILE A 554 19.64 24.59 -10.34
N GLY A 555 20.34 25.54 -9.68
CA GLY A 555 19.77 26.84 -9.34
C GLY A 555 19.47 27.75 -10.53
N ILE A 556 19.70 27.27 -11.75
CA ILE A 556 19.26 27.92 -12.99
C ILE A 556 17.73 27.93 -13.15
N THR A 557 16.99 27.02 -12.48
CA THR A 557 15.56 26.83 -12.72
C THR A 557 14.70 28.09 -12.62
N PRO A 558 14.89 29.04 -11.67
CA PRO A 558 14.13 30.29 -11.68
C PRO A 558 14.49 31.17 -12.88
N ALA A 559 15.75 31.21 -13.31
CA ALA A 559 16.19 32.01 -14.46
C ALA A 559 15.59 31.48 -15.78
N ILE A 560 15.44 30.16 -15.92
CA ILE A 560 14.70 29.54 -17.02
C ILE A 560 13.25 29.99 -17.01
N ALA A 561 12.58 29.93 -15.86
CA ALA A 561 11.20 30.37 -15.71
C ALA A 561 11.03 31.84 -16.09
N PHE A 562 11.96 32.71 -15.68
CA PHE A 562 11.92 34.14 -16.02
C PHE A 562 12.06 34.38 -17.53
N ALA A 563 13.04 33.73 -18.16
CA ALA A 563 13.28 33.87 -19.59
C ALA A 563 12.09 33.39 -20.43
N ARG A 564 11.57 32.19 -20.13
CA ARG A 564 10.38 31.65 -20.81
C ARG A 564 9.15 32.53 -20.59
N PHE A 565 8.95 33.05 -19.38
CA PHE A 565 7.83 33.96 -19.08
C PHE A 565 7.94 35.29 -19.85
N LEU A 566 9.14 35.88 -19.95
CA LEU A 566 9.38 37.06 -20.79
C LEU A 566 9.05 36.82 -22.26
N ILE A 567 9.56 35.70 -22.81
CA ILE A 567 9.35 35.32 -24.21
C ILE A 567 7.85 35.16 -24.49
N ARG A 568 7.14 34.46 -23.60
CA ARG A 568 5.72 34.18 -23.74
C ARG A 568 4.86 35.44 -23.65
N LYS A 569 5.14 36.33 -22.69
CA LYS A 569 4.45 37.63 -22.56
C LYS A 569 4.92 38.66 -23.59
N LYS A 570 5.94 38.34 -24.40
CA LYS A 570 6.60 39.26 -25.36
C LYS A 570 7.06 40.56 -24.69
N ALA A 571 7.51 40.46 -23.44
CA ALA A 571 7.95 41.61 -22.66
C ALA A 571 9.38 42.02 -23.05
N SER A 572 9.65 43.32 -23.03
CA SER A 572 10.93 43.91 -23.48
C SER A 572 11.96 44.11 -22.35
N ARG A 573 11.62 43.74 -21.10
CA ARG A 573 12.52 43.88 -19.96
C ARG A 573 13.86 43.19 -20.25
N PRO A 574 15.00 43.89 -20.10
CA PRO A 574 16.32 43.27 -20.29
C PRO A 574 16.59 42.21 -19.22
N LEU A 575 17.02 41.02 -19.64
CA LEU A 575 17.41 39.91 -18.77
C LEU A 575 18.83 39.44 -19.10
N HIS A 576 19.68 39.37 -18.09
CA HIS A 576 20.98 38.72 -18.17
C HIS A 576 21.01 37.47 -17.30
N ILE A 577 21.51 36.35 -17.83
CA ILE A 577 21.70 35.11 -17.09
C ILE A 577 23.20 34.78 -17.07
N ASP A 578 23.85 34.93 -15.92
CA ASP A 578 25.21 34.42 -15.68
C ASP A 578 25.08 33.04 -15.01
N TYR A 579 25.30 31.98 -15.80
CA TYR A 579 25.11 30.60 -15.39
C TYR A 579 26.45 29.90 -15.13
N SER A 580 26.69 29.56 -13.86
CA SER A 580 27.90 28.83 -13.44
C SER A 580 27.65 27.32 -13.34
N VAL A 581 28.45 26.54 -14.07
CA VAL A 581 28.43 25.08 -14.05
C VAL A 581 29.86 24.54 -14.10
N ARG A 582 30.10 23.30 -13.67
CA ARG A 582 31.46 22.74 -13.65
C ARG A 582 31.97 22.42 -15.05
N SER A 583 31.18 21.68 -15.82
CA SER A 583 31.50 21.23 -17.17
C SER A 583 30.24 21.28 -18.06
N PRO A 584 30.38 21.20 -19.40
CA PRO A 584 29.24 21.23 -20.31
C PRO A 584 28.21 20.12 -20.06
N GLU A 585 28.66 18.94 -19.62
CA GLU A 585 27.82 17.76 -19.41
C GLU A 585 26.90 17.91 -18.20
N GLU A 586 27.30 18.73 -17.22
CA GLU A 586 26.50 19.04 -16.04
C GLU A 586 25.47 20.16 -16.29
N ALA A 587 25.55 20.85 -17.43
CA ALA A 587 24.67 21.97 -17.74
C ALA A 587 23.25 21.49 -18.07
N ALA A 588 22.25 22.13 -17.47
CA ALA A 588 20.85 22.00 -17.89
C ALA A 588 20.52 23.04 -18.97
N PHE A 589 19.55 22.74 -19.84
CA PHE A 589 19.02 23.68 -20.85
C PHE A 589 20.05 24.26 -21.85
N GLY A 590 21.17 23.58 -22.08
CA GLY A 590 22.28 24.12 -22.89
C GLY A 590 21.89 24.57 -24.30
N LYS A 591 20.96 23.87 -24.96
CA LYS A 591 20.43 24.25 -26.28
C LYS A 591 19.62 25.55 -26.22
N GLU A 592 18.60 25.60 -25.34
CA GLU A 592 17.73 26.77 -25.17
C GLU A 592 18.55 28.04 -24.83
N LEU A 593 19.51 27.90 -23.92
CA LEU A 593 20.40 29.00 -23.50
C LEU A 593 21.30 29.53 -24.62
N ALA A 594 21.72 28.68 -25.56
CA ALA A 594 22.53 29.09 -26.71
C ALA A 594 21.70 29.78 -27.81
N GLU A 595 20.42 29.43 -27.92
CA GLU A 595 19.49 29.94 -28.92
C GLU A 595 18.88 31.28 -28.51
N TRP A 596 18.55 31.49 -27.23
CA TRP A 596 17.84 32.69 -26.79
C TRP A 596 18.51 34.02 -27.14
N PRO A 597 19.83 34.23 -26.96
CA PRO A 597 20.46 35.50 -27.32
C PRO A 597 20.41 35.82 -28.82
N GLN A 598 20.24 34.79 -29.67
CA GLN A 598 20.13 34.96 -31.12
C GLN A 598 18.69 35.31 -31.54
N GLN A 599 17.70 34.81 -30.80
CA GLN A 599 16.28 34.98 -31.11
C GLN A 599 15.64 36.18 -30.39
N PHE A 600 16.12 36.52 -29.19
CA PHE A 600 15.51 37.51 -28.29
C PHE A 600 16.56 38.56 -27.87
N PRO A 601 16.57 39.75 -28.49
CA PRO A 601 17.59 40.78 -28.26
C PRO A 601 17.67 41.31 -26.82
N ASN A 602 16.59 41.19 -26.04
CA ASN A 602 16.55 41.60 -24.64
C ASN A 602 17.05 40.52 -23.66
N ILE A 603 17.35 39.30 -24.14
CA ILE A 603 17.87 38.21 -23.32
C ILE A 603 19.34 37.99 -23.67
N SER A 604 20.19 37.95 -22.65
CA SER A 604 21.61 37.66 -22.80
C SER A 604 22.03 36.57 -21.82
N VAL A 605 22.86 35.65 -22.27
CA VAL A 605 23.29 34.50 -21.48
C VAL A 605 24.81 34.38 -21.51
N ARG A 606 25.42 34.17 -20.35
CA ARG A 606 26.82 33.80 -20.20
C ARG A 606 26.90 32.49 -19.42
N THR A 607 27.25 31.41 -20.11
CA THR A 607 27.54 30.12 -19.46
C THR A 607 29.02 30.05 -19.11
N ARG A 608 29.32 29.87 -17.81
CA ARG A 608 30.67 29.78 -17.26
C ARG A 608 30.98 28.34 -16.87
N LEU A 609 32.01 27.77 -17.49
CA LEU A 609 32.50 26.44 -17.16
C LEU A 609 33.60 26.57 -16.12
N THR A 610 33.25 26.46 -14.85
CA THR A 610 34.15 26.77 -13.72
C THR A 610 35.42 25.91 -13.68
N ALA A 611 35.42 24.71 -14.26
CA ALA A 611 36.63 23.90 -14.41
C ALA A 611 37.65 24.48 -15.39
N ARG A 612 37.21 25.30 -16.36
CA ARG A 612 38.04 25.93 -17.39
C ARG A 612 38.24 27.44 -17.14
N ASP A 613 37.15 28.12 -16.83
CA ASP A 613 37.05 29.59 -16.79
C ASP A 613 37.19 30.15 -15.36
N GLY A 614 37.26 29.28 -14.35
CA GLY A 614 37.23 29.68 -12.94
C GLY A 614 35.85 30.17 -12.48
N HIS A 615 35.77 30.64 -11.23
CA HIS A 615 34.53 31.20 -10.66
C HIS A 615 34.37 32.69 -11.04
N LEU A 616 33.13 33.18 -11.02
CA LEU A 616 32.84 34.60 -11.20
C LEU A 616 33.53 35.41 -10.09
N GLY A 617 34.35 36.39 -10.47
CA GLY A 617 35.07 37.27 -9.55
C GLY A 617 34.40 38.64 -9.37
N ASP A 618 34.83 39.38 -8.35
CA ASP A 618 34.33 40.72 -8.02
C ASP A 618 34.46 41.73 -9.18
N SER A 619 35.60 41.74 -9.88
CA SER A 619 35.83 42.66 -11.01
C SER A 619 34.89 42.40 -12.18
N GLU A 620 34.66 41.13 -12.52
CA GLU A 620 33.71 40.73 -13.57
C GLU A 620 32.28 41.10 -13.17
N LEU A 621 31.91 40.88 -11.90
CA LEU A 621 30.58 41.25 -11.41
C LEU A 621 30.36 42.78 -11.48
N ARG A 622 31.34 43.60 -11.09
CA ARG A 622 31.24 45.07 -11.23
C ARG A 622 31.08 45.50 -12.68
N GLY A 623 31.80 44.87 -13.60
CA GLY A 623 31.63 45.09 -15.03
C GLY A 623 30.22 44.74 -15.51
N LEU A 624 29.68 43.62 -15.04
CA LEU A 624 28.32 43.19 -15.34
C LEU A 624 27.27 44.19 -14.81
N LEU A 625 27.37 44.61 -13.56
CA LEU A 625 26.46 45.60 -12.96
C LEU A 625 26.55 46.97 -13.64
N SER A 626 27.72 47.35 -14.15
CA SER A 626 27.90 48.59 -14.92
C SER A 626 27.17 48.53 -16.27
N ARG A 627 27.07 47.34 -16.88
CA ARG A 627 26.31 47.12 -18.12
C ARG A 627 24.79 47.15 -17.90
N TYR A 628 24.33 46.79 -16.70
CA TYR A 628 22.91 46.78 -16.32
C TYR A 628 22.66 47.68 -15.11
N PRO A 629 22.76 49.02 -15.28
CA PRO A 629 22.68 49.94 -14.17
C PRO A 629 21.32 49.86 -13.48
N GLY A 630 21.34 49.76 -12.15
CA GLY A 630 20.13 49.72 -11.33
C GLY A 630 19.33 48.41 -11.42
N ALA A 631 19.91 47.34 -11.98
CA ALA A 631 19.26 46.05 -12.11
C ALA A 631 18.79 45.46 -10.78
N GLU A 632 17.71 44.69 -10.85
CA GLU A 632 17.37 43.72 -9.81
C GLU A 632 18.22 42.46 -10.00
N VAL A 633 18.85 42.01 -8.93
CA VAL A 633 19.76 40.86 -8.96
C VAL A 633 19.09 39.68 -8.29
N TYR A 634 18.93 38.60 -9.04
CA TYR A 634 18.34 37.34 -8.60
C TYR A 634 19.45 36.31 -8.42
N ILE A 635 19.61 35.78 -7.21
CA ILE A 635 20.67 34.84 -6.87
C ILE A 635 20.03 33.51 -6.50
N CYS A 636 20.54 32.42 -7.08
CA CYS A 636 20.07 31.08 -6.74
C CYS A 636 21.14 30.01 -7.01
N GLY A 637 21.49 29.21 -6.01
CA GLY A 637 22.50 28.17 -6.18
C GLY A 637 22.89 27.46 -4.88
N PRO A 638 24.04 26.76 -4.86
CA PRO A 638 24.57 26.21 -3.62
C PRO A 638 24.92 27.31 -2.62
N VAL A 639 24.76 27.04 -1.31
CA VAL A 639 24.99 28.01 -0.23
C VAL A 639 26.30 28.80 -0.37
N ARG A 640 27.42 28.12 -0.65
CA ARG A 640 28.74 28.78 -0.85
C ARG A 640 28.76 29.75 -2.03
N TYR A 641 28.04 29.44 -3.10
CA TYR A 641 27.92 30.32 -4.25
C TYR A 641 27.10 31.56 -3.88
N GLU A 642 25.97 31.37 -3.20
CA GLU A 642 25.10 32.46 -2.75
C GLU A 642 25.82 33.42 -1.79
N GLU A 643 26.56 32.89 -0.82
CA GLU A 643 27.38 33.67 0.11
C GLU A 643 28.43 34.51 -0.61
N ALA A 644 29.14 33.92 -1.58
CA ALA A 644 30.12 34.62 -2.39
C ALA A 644 29.47 35.75 -3.22
N MET A 645 28.33 35.47 -3.88
CA MET A 645 27.63 36.48 -4.68
C MET A 645 27.11 37.63 -3.81
N LYS A 646 26.55 37.34 -2.63
CA LYS A 646 26.15 38.37 -1.67
C LYS A 646 27.34 39.23 -1.26
N ALA A 647 28.48 38.62 -0.91
CA ALA A 647 29.67 39.36 -0.52
C ALA A 647 30.16 40.32 -1.63
N PHE A 648 30.19 39.85 -2.88
CA PHE A 648 30.56 40.69 -4.02
C PHE A 648 29.55 41.81 -4.29
N LEU A 649 28.25 41.55 -4.19
CA LEU A 649 27.21 42.57 -4.36
C LEU A 649 27.26 43.63 -3.26
N CYS A 650 27.50 43.23 -2.01
CA CYS A 650 27.74 44.16 -0.91
C CYS A 650 29.00 45.00 -1.16
N GLY A 651 30.10 44.39 -1.61
CA GLY A 651 31.32 45.10 -2.01
C GLY A 651 31.11 46.04 -3.20
N ALA A 652 30.14 45.75 -4.07
CA ALA A 652 29.72 46.60 -5.19
C ALA A 652 28.67 47.65 -4.81
N ALA A 653 28.30 47.75 -3.53
CA ALA A 653 27.31 48.69 -3.00
C ALA A 653 25.93 48.57 -3.69
N VAL A 654 25.52 47.36 -4.09
CA VAL A 654 24.16 47.11 -4.58
C VAL A 654 23.17 47.21 -3.41
N PRO A 655 22.09 48.00 -3.52
CA PRO A 655 21.12 48.13 -2.45
C PRO A 655 20.44 46.78 -2.11
N PRO A 656 20.32 46.41 -0.82
CA PRO A 656 19.75 45.12 -0.41
C PRO A 656 18.35 44.85 -0.97
N GLU A 657 17.52 45.88 -1.12
CA GLU A 657 16.16 45.78 -1.66
C GLU A 657 16.10 45.37 -3.14
N LYS A 658 17.23 45.51 -3.86
CA LYS A 658 17.40 45.05 -5.25
C LYS A 658 17.95 43.63 -5.35
N ILE A 659 18.34 43.02 -4.23
CA ILE A 659 18.85 41.66 -4.18
C ILE A 659 17.70 40.72 -3.79
N ARG A 660 17.41 39.78 -4.67
CA ARG A 660 16.48 38.67 -4.43
C ARG A 660 17.29 37.40 -4.31
N LEU A 661 17.04 36.62 -3.27
CA LEU A 661 17.71 35.35 -3.01
C LEU A 661 16.67 34.25 -2.82
N GLU A 662 16.86 33.12 -3.48
CA GLU A 662 16.12 31.88 -3.24
C GLU A 662 17.10 30.80 -2.79
N GLN A 663 16.90 30.23 -1.60
CA GLN A 663 17.80 29.23 -1.01
C GLN A 663 17.31 27.80 -1.26
N PHE A 664 18.15 26.96 -1.87
CA PHE A 664 17.92 25.52 -1.91
C PHE A 664 18.60 24.83 -0.72
N ALA A 665 17.82 24.37 0.26
CA ALA A 665 18.35 23.54 1.34
C ALA A 665 18.43 22.06 0.92
N PRO A 666 19.61 21.42 0.94
CA PRO A 666 19.70 19.97 0.94
C PRO A 666 19.03 19.42 2.21
N ALA A 667 18.41 18.24 2.12
CA ALA A 667 17.89 17.56 3.30
C ALA A 667 19.01 17.36 4.34
N GLY A 668 18.85 17.92 5.55
CA GLY A 668 19.76 17.73 6.68
C GLY A 668 20.92 18.72 6.82
N ALA A 669 21.00 19.79 6.01
CA ALA A 669 21.97 20.86 6.27
C ALA A 669 21.48 21.76 7.42
N PRO A 670 22.32 22.09 8.43
CA PRO A 670 21.95 23.05 9.46
C PRO A 670 21.68 24.42 8.84
N VAL A 671 20.49 24.96 9.11
CA VAL A 671 20.12 26.32 8.72
C VAL A 671 20.62 27.26 9.80
N ASP A 672 21.50 28.19 9.43
CA ASP A 672 21.96 29.22 10.36
C ASP A 672 20.83 30.24 10.58
N VAL A 673 20.25 30.24 11.77
CA VAL A 673 19.03 31.00 12.13
C VAL A 673 19.31 32.52 12.29
N ALA A 674 20.52 32.97 11.98
CA ALA A 674 20.95 34.35 12.23
C ALA A 674 20.58 35.39 11.15
N ALA A 675 20.03 35.00 9.99
CA ALA A 675 19.81 35.93 8.86
C ALA A 675 18.38 36.49 8.75
N GLY A 676 17.65 36.58 9.86
CA GLY A 676 16.31 37.17 9.92
C GLY A 676 16.28 38.45 10.76
N ARG A 677 17.02 39.49 10.37
CA ARG A 677 16.78 40.89 10.75
C ARG A 677 17.21 41.83 9.64
#